data_AF-A0A8H3WEX3-F1
#
_entry.id   AF-A0A8H3WEX3-F1
#
_cell.length_a   1.000
_cell.length_b   1.000
_cell.length_c   1.000
_cell.angle_alpha   90.00
_cell.angle_beta   90.00
_cell.angle_gamma   90.00
#
_symmetry.space_group_name_H-M   'P 1'
#
loop_
_entity.id
_entity.type
_entity.pdbx_description
1 polymer ?
#
loop_
_entity_poly.entity_id
_entity_poly.type
_entity_poly.pdbx_seq_one_letter_code
_entity_poly.pdbx_strand_id
1 'polypeptide(L)'
;ISRCTDCWDATRTVMATSDEKVAKSSSGVPRNVRTTINYYQDPGDGTEHAPSIAGKRSTFVHPSIDFETVVTDITGSEDKYTLDSHGFQLHRHVSQEKEFIDDQKIKDLYYPEIEQLLFEVTGASRICIFDHTIRRPNPTAASSDDERRPVKRAHIDQSEWASENQVRRHLGEDGPGLLKSRFQLINVWRPIKTVYKDPLAVCNSHSVPDKDIVPVKLIYPDWVGEPCTILPNKAHRWYYKSQQTPEEVMFIKCYDWKTDGRARRVPHAAFTDPEMEDREPRHSIEFHIMAVTRNIVPFGYNIETIHVMWVAVLLCTVLYATYHVIYNVFLHPLAAFPGPFWARASLLWRIRHSMSGHFHLAIQKQHELLGPVVRISPNELSFASVQSWKDIYGHAVGGKQTMTKSEFYDMYGSGFESLCVGSERDPKKHSQMKKNLSASFSTKALAQQESIVHSVIDGFIGRLESNGTSEKGLDMTKWFEMVAFDILGEMAFGESFHCIETGKSHFWSDMIVEHLFFVTVLDNLRRYPILDALGRRLLPRLTVSVRDRHSGYSRTKVERRLQSESGRHDFLTNVSEKVKSGEVSREEMTAHASTLVIAGGETVATFLAAVTFFLLKNPATYLKLQHEIRSNYSSLNEITAMSAQQLPYLQAVISEGLRMYPPGSQGFPRTCPGSTIDGHWVPKGTEVYTSAWTVTHDEQNFHRPYDFIPERWIGTNRVDNLEASQPFSLGPRGCLGKNMSAQIPLTEKVAKEDADLRVVSLQKLIDGDASVKEDLLKACTELGFFYLDCRNVASGRIMKEVQDLYTLATSFYDLPQEEKSRWLVDRDHDEHLVMGYKPAGHGNGPVEGKKDGFEGLMLFEQPISKIDDPSSFPGPEVIANELDPLKQAMSSFREMSVLLLTRISEALGLKDNLAYQQYHRKNAVCPTALGLLKYTLAEVENDKVGQIAHSDAGSLSIVFTEVAGLQVLKPNEETWYYIAPKPGHAVVNVGDALRFISGGVLESSLHRIIPHKNEMGRHKYSIVYLLRPEMDAEFVDAEGIVWKGLDWTNKKHAVFRASAEEQAKGTYLTGRDGYVGHWDPEKDAESQTITVR
;
A
#
# COMPACT_ATOMS: atom_id res chain seq x y z
N ILE A 1 -24.01 -12.49 21.23
CA ILE A 1 -23.78 -11.21 21.95
C ILE A 1 -23.99 -11.48 23.43
N SER A 2 -23.01 -12.16 24.01
CA SER A 2 -22.83 -12.41 25.43
C SER A 2 -21.32 -12.36 25.60
N ARG A 3 -20.82 -11.46 26.44
CA ARG A 3 -19.42 -10.97 26.56
C ARG A 3 -19.13 -9.70 25.75
N CYS A 4 -19.52 -8.57 26.33
CA CYS A 4 -18.68 -7.36 26.46
C CYS A 4 -19.47 -6.33 27.29
N THR A 5 -19.42 -6.49 28.61
CA THR A 5 -19.84 -5.49 29.60
C THR A 5 -18.69 -5.10 30.53
N ASP A 6 -17.45 -5.39 30.16
CA ASP A 6 -16.27 -5.10 30.98
C ASP A 6 -15.32 -4.17 30.20
N CYS A 7 -15.61 -2.87 30.17
CA CYS A 7 -14.62 -1.83 29.82
C CYS A 7 -15.09 -0.40 30.17
N TRP A 8 -15.75 -0.23 31.32
CA TRP A 8 -16.00 1.08 31.94
C TRP A 8 -15.44 1.18 33.37
N ASP A 9 -14.49 0.30 33.72
CA ASP A 9 -13.84 0.24 35.05
C ASP A 9 -12.31 0.47 35.03
N ALA A 10 -11.71 0.83 33.89
CA ALA A 10 -10.25 0.90 33.75
C ALA A 10 -9.64 2.32 33.80
N THR A 11 -10.24 3.25 34.56
CA THR A 11 -9.60 4.53 34.93
C THR A 11 -9.55 4.77 36.45
N ARG A 12 -9.71 3.70 37.24
CA ARG A 12 -9.60 3.74 38.71
C ARG A 12 -8.44 2.95 39.30
N THR A 13 -7.48 2.51 38.49
CA THR A 13 -6.35 1.70 38.97
C THR A 13 -5.00 2.12 38.37
N VAL A 14 -4.64 3.39 38.54
CA VAL A 14 -3.23 3.82 38.63
C VAL A 14 -3.14 4.86 39.74
N MET A 15 -3.25 4.40 40.98
CA MET A 15 -2.72 4.98 42.22
C MET A 15 -3.01 3.98 43.35
N ALA A 16 -2.43 2.78 43.21
CA ALA A 16 -2.40 1.77 44.27
C ALA A 16 -1.04 1.06 44.21
N THR A 17 0.04 1.84 44.26
CA THR A 17 1.39 1.36 44.56
C THR A 17 2.16 2.46 45.26
N SER A 18 1.82 2.68 46.52
CA SER A 18 2.78 3.06 47.56
C SER A 18 2.09 2.80 48.90
N ASP A 19 2.27 1.59 49.41
CA ASP A 19 2.28 1.35 50.86
C ASP A 19 3.43 2.16 51.47
N GLU A 20 3.25 3.48 51.57
CA GLU A 20 3.94 4.28 52.54
C GLU A 20 2.96 4.56 53.67
N LYS A 21 3.26 3.96 54.82
CA LYS A 21 2.77 4.39 56.12
C LYS A 21 3.08 5.88 56.28
N VAL A 22 2.18 6.75 55.81
CA VAL A 22 2.23 8.18 56.14
C VAL A 22 1.69 8.28 57.56
N ALA A 23 2.60 8.64 58.46
CA ALA A 23 2.38 8.70 59.89
C ALA A 23 1.12 9.50 60.27
N LYS A 24 0.29 8.91 61.14
CA LYS A 24 -0.66 9.64 61.98
C LYS A 24 0.13 10.65 62.82
N SER A 25 0.23 11.89 62.36
CA SER A 25 0.67 13.01 63.18
C SER A 25 -0.53 13.86 63.60
N SER A 26 -1.19 13.45 64.68
CA SER A 26 -1.68 14.40 65.69
C SER A 26 -1.90 13.62 66.99
N SER A 27 -1.06 13.94 67.97
CA SER A 27 -0.98 13.33 69.29
C SER A 27 -2.02 13.92 70.25
N GLY A 28 -3.29 13.98 69.86
CA GLY A 28 -4.37 14.55 70.67
C GLY A 28 -5.48 13.55 70.95
N VAL A 29 -5.75 13.25 72.23
CA VAL A 29 -6.99 12.57 72.64
C VAL A 29 -8.15 13.55 72.44
N PRO A 30 -9.24 13.17 71.73
CA PRO A 30 -10.36 14.07 71.50
C PRO A 30 -10.98 14.51 72.83
N ARG A 31 -11.22 15.82 72.99
CA ARG A 31 -11.71 16.42 74.24
C ARG A 31 -12.92 17.32 74.01
N ASN A 32 -14.09 16.90 74.45
CA ASN A 32 -15.28 17.74 74.41
C ASN A 32 -15.15 18.91 75.41
N VAL A 33 -15.57 20.11 75.01
CA VAL A 33 -15.48 21.32 75.84
C VAL A 33 -16.87 21.74 76.28
N ARG A 34 -17.08 21.88 77.60
CA ARG A 34 -18.27 22.51 78.15
C ARG A 34 -18.02 24.02 78.24
N THR A 35 -18.86 24.80 77.56
CA THR A 35 -18.68 26.25 77.40
C THR A 35 -20.04 26.91 77.14
N THR A 36 -20.06 28.22 76.90
CA THR A 36 -21.23 28.94 76.43
C THR A 36 -21.10 29.30 74.95
N ILE A 37 -22.21 29.24 74.22
CA ILE A 37 -22.34 29.85 72.90
C ILE A 37 -23.31 31.02 73.04
N ASN A 38 -22.96 32.15 72.43
CA ASN A 38 -23.77 33.36 72.49
C ASN A 38 -24.86 33.32 71.41
N TYR A 39 -26.13 33.30 71.82
CA TYR A 39 -27.30 33.28 70.95
C TYR A 39 -28.02 34.62 70.97
N TYR A 40 -28.89 34.85 69.98
CA TYR A 40 -29.78 36.01 69.98
C TYR A 40 -30.81 35.91 71.11
N GLN A 41 -30.98 37.01 71.84
CA GLN A 41 -32.03 37.15 72.84
C GLN A 41 -33.23 37.86 72.21
N ASP A 42 -34.23 37.09 71.80
CA ASP A 42 -35.50 37.61 71.30
C ASP A 42 -36.25 38.36 72.42
N PRO A 43 -36.60 39.65 72.23
CA PRO A 43 -37.39 40.41 73.20
C PRO A 43 -38.81 39.85 73.38
N GLY A 44 -39.31 39.01 72.47
CA GLY A 44 -40.59 38.30 72.60
C GLY A 44 -41.83 39.19 72.44
N ASP A 45 -41.66 40.43 72.01
CA ASP A 45 -42.70 41.44 71.82
C ASP A 45 -43.17 41.59 70.36
N GLY A 46 -42.62 40.78 69.45
CA GLY A 46 -42.93 40.79 68.02
C GLY A 46 -42.29 41.94 67.25
N THR A 47 -41.37 42.68 67.84
CA THR A 47 -40.61 43.72 67.13
C THR A 47 -39.64 43.10 66.12
N GLU A 48 -39.59 43.66 64.90
CA GLU A 48 -38.61 43.22 63.90
C GLU A 48 -37.18 43.53 64.36
N HIS A 49 -36.26 42.60 64.09
CA HIS A 49 -34.86 42.76 64.45
C HIS A 49 -34.26 44.00 63.76
N ALA A 50 -33.67 44.91 64.55
CA ALA A 50 -33.10 46.15 64.03
C ALA A 50 -31.99 45.86 63.01
N PRO A 51 -31.93 46.59 61.88
CA PRO A 51 -30.91 46.37 60.87
C PRO A 51 -29.53 46.83 61.37
N SER A 52 -28.50 46.07 61.01
CA SER A 52 -27.12 46.49 61.21
C SER A 52 -26.70 47.38 60.03
N ILE A 53 -25.94 48.46 60.28
CA ILE A 53 -25.50 49.40 59.24
C ILE A 53 -23.97 49.30 59.12
N ALA A 54 -23.49 48.92 57.93
CA ALA A 54 -22.06 48.82 57.65
C ALA A 54 -21.34 50.15 57.95
N GLY A 55 -20.24 50.08 58.70
CA GLY A 55 -19.48 51.27 59.15
C GLY A 55 -19.97 51.90 60.47
N LYS A 56 -21.10 51.44 61.04
CA LYS A 56 -21.58 51.87 62.38
C LYS A 56 -21.63 50.70 63.36
N ARG A 57 -20.50 50.35 64.01
CA ARG A 57 -20.40 49.19 64.93
C ARG A 57 -21.42 49.19 66.08
N SER A 58 -21.92 50.36 66.52
CA SER A 58 -22.99 50.46 67.53
C SER A 58 -24.29 49.77 67.11
N THR A 59 -24.53 49.61 65.81
CA THR A 59 -25.72 48.91 65.27
C THR A 59 -25.55 47.39 65.17
N PHE A 60 -24.37 46.85 65.47
CA PHE A 60 -24.08 45.40 65.46
C PHE A 60 -24.25 44.75 66.85
N VAL A 61 -24.39 45.59 67.88
CA VAL A 61 -24.59 45.18 69.27
C VAL A 61 -26.08 44.90 69.45
N HIS A 62 -26.43 43.61 69.55
CA HIS A 62 -27.80 43.14 69.74
C HIS A 62 -27.90 42.38 71.06
N PRO A 63 -29.07 42.34 71.71
CA PRO A 63 -29.29 41.53 72.90
C PRO A 63 -28.88 40.07 72.64
N SER A 64 -28.10 39.50 73.55
CA SER A 64 -27.58 38.16 73.40
C SER A 64 -27.62 37.42 74.73
N ILE A 65 -27.81 36.11 74.66
CA ILE A 65 -27.87 35.22 75.80
C ILE A 65 -26.80 34.15 75.66
N ASP A 66 -26.00 34.00 76.71
CA ASP A 66 -25.02 32.92 76.79
C ASP A 66 -25.73 31.62 77.16
N PHE A 67 -25.63 30.63 76.28
CA PHE A 67 -26.29 29.34 76.44
C PHE A 67 -25.25 28.25 76.68
N GLU A 68 -25.31 27.59 77.83
CA GLU A 68 -24.41 26.48 78.15
C GLU A 68 -24.60 25.32 77.18
N THR A 69 -23.50 24.83 76.62
CA THR A 69 -23.49 23.71 75.70
C THR A 69 -22.19 22.91 75.80
N VAL A 70 -22.17 21.75 75.15
CA VAL A 70 -20.98 20.93 74.98
C VAL A 70 -20.60 20.96 73.50
N VAL A 71 -19.40 21.45 73.21
CA VAL A 71 -18.82 21.44 71.86
C VAL A 71 -17.99 20.17 71.71
N THR A 72 -18.36 19.34 70.75
CA THR A 72 -17.79 18.00 70.54
C THR A 72 -16.51 18.08 69.71
N ASP A 73 -15.42 17.49 70.18
CA ASP A 73 -14.15 17.47 69.42
C ASP A 73 -14.19 16.36 68.36
N ILE A 74 -13.94 16.74 67.11
CA ILE A 74 -13.96 15.81 65.97
C ILE A 74 -12.61 15.12 65.73
N THR A 75 -11.57 15.46 66.49
CA THR A 75 -10.20 14.95 66.30
C THR A 75 -10.14 13.42 66.22
N GLY A 76 -9.58 12.90 65.12
CA GLY A 76 -9.48 11.47 64.83
C GLY A 76 -10.75 10.83 64.25
N SER A 77 -11.78 11.62 63.95
CA SER A 77 -13.04 11.17 63.35
C SER A 77 -13.53 12.10 62.23
N GLU A 78 -12.63 12.88 61.65
CA GLU A 78 -12.90 13.95 60.69
C GLU A 78 -13.68 13.46 59.46
N ASP A 79 -13.37 12.26 58.96
CA ASP A 79 -13.99 11.66 57.76
C ASP A 79 -15.50 11.37 57.92
N LYS A 80 -16.05 11.43 59.14
CA LYS A 80 -17.49 11.22 59.38
C LYS A 80 -18.35 12.45 59.03
N TYR A 81 -17.73 13.62 58.89
CA TYR A 81 -18.42 14.89 58.75
C TYR A 81 -18.25 15.43 57.33
N THR A 82 -19.35 15.47 56.57
CA THR A 82 -19.34 15.94 55.19
C THR A 82 -20.27 17.12 54.99
N LEU A 83 -20.04 17.90 53.93
CA LEU A 83 -20.88 19.03 53.57
C LEU A 83 -22.35 18.65 53.36
N ASP A 84 -22.65 17.45 52.88
CA ASP A 84 -24.04 17.02 52.64
C ASP A 84 -24.69 16.36 53.86
N SER A 85 -23.92 15.83 54.83
CA SER A 85 -24.45 15.16 56.03
C SER A 85 -24.56 16.07 57.26
N HIS A 86 -23.55 16.91 57.50
CA HIS A 86 -23.49 17.77 58.70
C HIS A 86 -23.43 19.25 58.33
N GLY A 87 -23.10 19.56 57.06
CA GLY A 87 -22.98 20.92 56.55
C GLY A 87 -21.60 21.54 56.76
N PHE A 88 -20.65 20.79 57.31
CA PHE A 88 -19.24 21.16 57.38
C PHE A 88 -18.36 19.95 57.07
N GLN A 89 -17.14 20.20 56.64
CA GLN A 89 -16.18 19.14 56.29
C GLN A 89 -14.75 19.66 56.47
N LEU A 90 -13.88 18.84 57.06
CA LEU A 90 -12.47 19.14 57.16
C LEU A 90 -11.72 18.52 55.98
N HIS A 91 -10.76 19.25 55.43
CA HIS A 91 -9.88 18.73 54.38
C HIS A 91 -8.43 19.11 54.65
N ARG A 92 -7.50 18.21 54.35
CA ARG A 92 -6.08 18.50 54.46
C ARG A 92 -5.59 19.13 53.17
N HIS A 93 -5.06 20.35 53.25
CA HIS A 93 -4.51 21.08 52.11
C HIS A 93 -3.33 21.96 52.52
N VAL A 94 -2.18 21.74 51.86
CA VAL A 94 -0.95 22.51 52.08
C VAL A 94 -0.91 23.69 51.10
N SER A 95 -1.14 24.91 51.58
CA SER A 95 -1.13 26.13 50.75
C SER A 95 0.29 26.54 50.33
N GLN A 96 0.48 27.07 49.12
CA GLN A 96 1.75 27.72 48.73
C GLN A 96 1.96 29.06 49.45
N GLU A 97 0.91 29.87 49.54
CA GLU A 97 0.94 31.10 50.34
C GLU A 97 0.83 30.73 51.83
N LYS A 98 1.87 31.03 52.61
CA LYS A 98 1.92 30.68 54.04
C LYS A 98 1.60 31.86 54.94
N GLU A 99 1.94 33.06 54.49
CA GLU A 99 1.89 34.25 55.32
C GLU A 99 0.56 34.97 55.21
N PHE A 100 -0.13 34.95 54.07
CA PHE A 100 -1.44 35.61 53.85
C PHE A 100 -1.43 37.09 54.28
N ILE A 101 -0.45 37.85 53.78
CA ILE A 101 -0.28 39.29 54.08
C ILE A 101 -0.57 40.15 52.83
N ASP A 102 -0.30 39.63 51.63
CA ASP A 102 -0.41 40.34 50.36
C ASP A 102 -1.65 39.87 49.59
N ASP A 103 -2.64 40.75 49.45
CA ASP A 103 -3.90 40.50 48.75
C ASP A 103 -3.71 39.99 47.31
N GLN A 104 -2.68 40.47 46.61
CA GLN A 104 -2.40 40.06 45.23
C GLN A 104 -1.84 38.64 45.20
N LYS A 105 -0.90 38.30 46.10
CA LYS A 105 -0.39 36.92 46.22
C LYS A 105 -1.46 35.93 46.60
N ILE A 106 -2.40 36.33 47.46
CA ILE A 106 -3.55 35.49 47.81
C ILE A 106 -4.38 35.18 46.56
N LYS A 107 -4.64 36.17 45.70
CA LYS A 107 -5.36 35.98 44.43
C LYS A 107 -4.60 35.15 43.40
N ASP A 108 -3.29 35.35 43.29
CA ASP A 108 -2.51 34.67 42.26
C ASP A 108 -2.17 33.23 42.62
N LEU A 109 -2.00 32.93 43.93
CA LEU A 109 -1.54 31.62 44.40
C LEU A 109 -2.64 30.82 45.09
N TYR A 110 -3.41 31.43 45.99
CA TYR A 110 -4.34 30.69 46.85
C TYR A 110 -5.76 30.58 46.29
N TYR A 111 -6.23 31.54 45.47
CA TYR A 111 -7.53 31.42 44.80
C TYR A 111 -7.57 30.17 43.90
N PRO A 112 -6.59 29.91 43.00
CA PRO A 112 -6.59 28.70 42.18
C PRO A 112 -6.57 27.41 42.99
N GLU A 113 -5.82 27.37 44.09
CA GLU A 113 -5.74 26.21 44.99
C GLU A 113 -7.11 25.86 45.58
N ILE A 114 -7.85 26.87 46.06
CA ILE A 114 -9.17 26.65 46.65
C ILE A 114 -10.24 26.38 45.60
N GLU A 115 -10.15 26.98 44.42
CA GLU A 115 -11.04 26.64 43.30
C GLU A 115 -10.91 25.16 42.93
N GLN A 116 -9.68 24.65 42.80
CA GLN A 116 -9.44 23.24 42.53
C GLN A 116 -9.96 22.35 43.66
N LEU A 117 -9.66 22.69 44.91
CA LEU A 117 -10.08 21.90 46.06
C LEU A 117 -11.63 21.82 46.18
N LEU A 118 -12.33 22.93 45.95
CA LEU A 118 -13.79 22.93 45.94
C LEU A 118 -14.37 22.23 44.70
N PHE A 119 -13.71 22.28 43.55
CA PHE A 119 -14.13 21.51 42.38
C PHE A 119 -14.12 20.00 42.68
N GLU A 120 -13.05 19.51 43.31
CA GLU A 120 -12.92 18.10 43.69
C GLU A 120 -13.93 17.67 44.77
N VAL A 121 -14.18 18.52 45.76
CA VAL A 121 -15.09 18.19 46.87
C VAL A 121 -16.57 18.34 46.49
N THR A 122 -16.94 19.33 45.69
CA THR A 122 -18.36 19.63 45.38
C THR A 122 -18.82 19.07 44.04
N GLY A 123 -17.90 18.80 43.10
CA GLY A 123 -18.23 18.46 41.72
C GLY A 123 -18.86 19.61 40.92
N ALA A 124 -18.75 20.85 41.39
CA ALA A 124 -19.36 22.00 40.76
C ALA A 124 -18.74 22.30 39.39
N SER A 125 -19.57 22.66 38.42
CA SER A 125 -19.12 23.06 37.07
C SER A 125 -18.50 24.45 37.00
N ARG A 126 -18.69 25.27 38.04
CA ARG A 126 -18.17 26.64 38.14
C ARG A 126 -17.98 26.99 39.62
N ILE A 127 -16.81 27.52 39.95
CA ILE A 127 -16.51 28.12 41.25
C ILE A 127 -16.36 29.63 41.05
N CYS A 128 -16.85 30.42 42.00
CA CYS A 128 -16.69 31.87 42.02
C CYS A 128 -16.37 32.33 43.44
N ILE A 129 -15.13 32.78 43.64
CA ILE A 129 -14.68 33.43 44.88
C ILE A 129 -14.97 34.92 44.74
N PHE A 130 -15.75 35.50 45.66
CA PHE A 130 -16.14 36.92 45.55
C PHE A 130 -15.51 37.82 46.62
N ASP A 131 -15.14 37.29 47.79
CA ASP A 131 -14.32 38.01 48.76
C ASP A 131 -13.54 37.04 49.68
N HIS A 132 -12.62 37.61 50.47
CA HIS A 132 -11.96 36.91 51.56
C HIS A 132 -11.75 37.86 52.74
N THR A 133 -11.74 37.32 53.96
CA THR A 133 -11.55 38.06 55.21
C THR A 133 -10.41 37.47 56.02
N ILE A 134 -9.44 38.32 56.36
CA ILE A 134 -8.34 37.97 57.26
C ILE A 134 -8.64 38.52 58.66
N ARG A 135 -8.48 37.66 59.67
CA ARG A 135 -8.62 38.02 61.09
C ARG A 135 -7.28 37.81 61.80
N ARG A 136 -6.66 38.92 62.22
CA ARG A 136 -5.48 38.97 63.08
C ARG A 136 -5.72 39.96 64.21
N PRO A 137 -5.58 39.56 65.48
CA PRO A 137 -5.59 40.48 66.61
C PRO A 137 -4.44 41.48 66.48
N ASN A 138 -4.72 42.77 66.67
CA ASN A 138 -3.71 43.82 66.67
C ASN A 138 -3.54 44.39 68.10
N PRO A 139 -2.45 44.08 68.81
CA PRO A 139 -2.23 44.52 70.19
C PRO A 139 -2.09 46.04 70.37
N THR A 140 -1.82 46.80 69.30
CA THR A 140 -1.56 48.25 69.34
C THR A 140 -2.71 49.11 68.81
N ALA A 141 -3.89 48.53 68.56
CA ALA A 141 -5.05 49.28 68.08
C ALA A 141 -5.51 50.32 69.12
N ALA A 142 -5.62 51.59 68.69
CA ALA A 142 -5.92 52.72 69.57
C ALA A 142 -7.41 52.82 70.00
N SER A 143 -8.29 52.01 69.40
CA SER A 143 -9.69 51.88 69.80
C SER A 143 -10.18 50.44 69.60
N SER A 144 -11.22 50.06 70.35
CA SER A 144 -11.94 48.78 70.15
C SER A 144 -12.60 48.65 68.77
N ASP A 145 -12.65 49.75 68.00
CA ASP A 145 -13.31 49.82 66.71
C ASP A 145 -12.46 49.29 65.54
N ASP A 146 -11.14 49.14 65.72
CA ASP A 146 -10.22 48.62 64.70
C ASP A 146 -9.92 47.11 64.82
N GLU A 147 -10.39 46.44 65.87
CA GLU A 147 -10.04 45.04 66.13
C GLU A 147 -11.03 44.08 65.42
N ARG A 148 -10.54 43.28 64.46
CA ARG A 148 -11.32 42.19 63.80
C ARG A 148 -11.27 40.91 64.65
N ARG A 149 -11.92 40.92 65.81
CA ARG A 149 -11.96 39.77 66.73
C ARG A 149 -12.78 38.59 66.18
N PRO A 150 -12.53 37.36 66.67
CA PRO A 150 -13.44 36.22 66.53
C PRO A 150 -14.89 36.55 66.91
N VAL A 151 -15.86 36.19 66.08
CA VAL A 151 -17.29 36.41 66.36
C VAL A 151 -17.80 35.31 67.28
N LYS A 152 -18.16 35.64 68.53
CA LYS A 152 -18.65 34.66 69.52
C LYS A 152 -20.14 34.33 69.40
N ARG A 153 -20.91 35.16 68.70
CA ARG A 153 -22.34 34.97 68.46
C ARG A 153 -22.58 33.92 67.38
N ALA A 154 -23.52 33.01 67.62
CA ALA A 154 -23.98 32.04 66.64
C ALA A 154 -24.67 32.75 65.46
N HIS A 155 -24.16 32.51 64.26
CA HIS A 155 -24.68 33.11 63.03
C HIS A 155 -24.50 32.21 61.81
N ILE A 156 -25.23 32.54 60.75
CA ILE A 156 -25.02 32.06 59.38
C ILE A 156 -24.85 33.32 58.52
N ASP A 157 -23.86 33.37 57.62
CA ASP A 157 -23.53 34.62 56.93
C ASP A 157 -24.57 35.10 55.92
N GLN A 158 -25.39 34.20 55.41
CA GLN A 158 -26.36 34.48 54.36
C GLN A 158 -27.69 33.77 54.65
N SER A 159 -28.78 34.52 54.59
CA SER A 159 -30.13 33.96 54.47
C SER A 159 -30.36 33.35 53.08
N GLU A 160 -31.49 32.67 52.90
CA GLU A 160 -31.92 32.16 51.59
C GLU A 160 -32.08 33.31 50.58
N TRP A 161 -32.72 34.41 51.00
CA TRP A 161 -32.90 35.60 50.16
C TRP A 161 -31.56 36.24 49.78
N ALA A 162 -30.65 36.42 50.75
CA ALA A 162 -29.33 37.00 50.47
C ALA A 162 -28.50 36.10 49.55
N SER A 163 -28.61 34.78 49.71
CA SER A 163 -27.92 33.80 48.89
C SER A 163 -28.28 33.90 47.41
N GLU A 164 -29.57 34.05 47.07
CA GLU A 164 -29.99 34.29 45.68
C GLU A 164 -29.49 35.62 45.12
N ASN A 165 -29.45 36.67 45.94
CA ASN A 165 -28.93 37.97 45.53
C ASN A 165 -27.42 37.93 45.26
N GLN A 166 -26.66 37.14 46.01
CA GLN A 166 -25.24 36.93 45.72
C GLN A 166 -25.03 36.31 44.33
N VAL A 167 -25.85 35.32 43.95
CA VAL A 167 -25.83 34.72 42.60
C VAL A 167 -26.05 35.79 41.53
N ARG A 168 -27.05 36.65 41.72
CA ARG A 168 -27.37 37.74 40.77
C ARG A 168 -26.24 38.77 40.70
N ARG A 169 -25.60 39.09 41.83
CA ARG A 169 -24.55 40.11 41.91
C ARG A 169 -23.25 39.66 41.28
N HIS A 170 -22.78 38.45 41.59
CA HIS A 170 -21.43 38.03 41.24
C HIS A 170 -21.34 37.23 39.93
N LEU A 171 -22.44 36.68 39.40
CA LEU A 171 -22.42 35.89 38.17
C LEU A 171 -22.94 36.63 36.92
N GLY A 172 -23.20 37.94 36.99
CA GLY A 172 -23.52 38.78 35.83
C GLY A 172 -24.76 38.33 35.04
N GLU A 173 -24.72 38.44 33.70
CA GLU A 173 -25.84 38.08 32.80
C GLU A 173 -26.26 36.59 32.90
N ASP A 174 -25.35 35.70 33.31
CA ASP A 174 -25.65 34.28 33.52
C ASP A 174 -26.50 34.02 34.77
N GLY A 175 -26.51 34.95 35.73
CA GLY A 175 -27.09 34.80 37.06
C GLY A 175 -28.55 34.29 37.06
N PRO A 176 -29.48 34.93 36.31
CA PRO A 176 -30.87 34.48 36.23
C PRO A 176 -31.06 33.07 35.68
N GLY A 177 -30.18 32.62 34.78
CA GLY A 177 -30.19 31.27 34.23
C GLY A 177 -29.66 30.23 35.22
N LEU A 178 -28.63 30.60 35.99
CA LEU A 178 -27.98 29.72 36.97
C LEU A 178 -28.78 29.55 38.28
N LEU A 179 -29.69 30.47 38.61
CA LEU A 179 -30.66 30.28 39.71
C LEU A 179 -31.58 29.06 39.51
N LYS A 180 -31.71 28.55 38.27
CA LYS A 180 -32.43 27.31 37.95
C LYS A 180 -31.57 26.04 38.14
N SER A 181 -30.30 26.21 38.49
CA SER A 181 -29.34 25.14 38.74
C SER A 181 -29.01 25.04 40.23
N ARG A 182 -28.47 23.89 40.68
CA ARG A 182 -28.01 23.79 42.07
C ARG A 182 -26.82 24.72 42.26
N PHE A 183 -26.93 25.65 43.20
CA PHE A 183 -25.81 26.44 43.70
C PHE A 183 -25.67 26.28 45.21
N GLN A 184 -24.45 26.47 45.69
CA GLN A 184 -24.08 26.37 47.10
C GLN A 184 -23.20 27.57 47.46
N LEU A 185 -23.38 28.11 48.66
CA LEU A 185 -22.47 29.08 49.27
C LEU A 185 -21.70 28.37 50.37
N ILE A 186 -20.39 28.33 50.21
CA ILE A 186 -19.47 27.62 51.09
C ILE A 186 -18.40 28.59 51.53
N ASN A 187 -18.23 28.71 52.85
CA ASN A 187 -17.07 29.38 53.41
C ASN A 187 -15.92 28.38 53.53
N VAL A 188 -14.74 28.82 53.12
CA VAL A 188 -13.50 28.08 53.29
C VAL A 188 -12.68 28.77 54.37
N TRP A 189 -12.65 28.18 55.56
CA TRP A 189 -11.96 28.70 56.72
C TRP A 189 -10.63 27.97 56.93
N ARG A 190 -9.52 28.72 56.90
CA ARG A 190 -8.17 28.22 57.15
C ARG A 190 -7.54 28.96 58.32
N PRO A 191 -6.97 28.25 59.31
CA PRO A 191 -6.11 28.87 60.29
C PRO A 191 -4.74 29.20 59.69
N ILE A 192 -4.18 30.36 60.00
CA ILE A 192 -2.84 30.79 59.57
C ILE A 192 -1.78 30.25 60.55
N LYS A 193 -2.18 30.06 61.82
CA LYS A 193 -1.40 29.41 62.87
C LYS A 193 -2.28 28.40 63.60
N THR A 194 -1.67 27.41 64.25
CA THR A 194 -2.41 26.42 65.05
C THR A 194 -3.33 27.09 66.07
N VAL A 195 -4.58 26.65 66.12
CA VAL A 195 -5.65 27.29 66.89
C VAL A 195 -5.66 26.76 68.32
N TYR A 196 -5.36 27.63 69.28
CA TYR A 196 -5.51 27.32 70.71
C TYR A 196 -6.65 28.10 71.35
N LYS A 197 -6.65 29.42 71.19
CA LYS A 197 -7.65 30.32 71.76
C LYS A 197 -8.77 30.64 70.77
N ASP A 198 -9.99 30.78 71.29
CA ASP A 198 -11.22 31.07 70.54
C ASP A 198 -11.47 30.13 69.34
N PRO A 199 -11.43 28.80 69.47
CA PRO A 199 -11.65 27.87 68.35
C PRO A 199 -12.98 28.09 67.61
N LEU A 200 -13.02 27.67 66.34
CA LEU A 200 -14.23 27.72 65.51
C LEU A 200 -15.13 26.52 65.82
N ALA A 201 -16.33 26.80 66.33
CA ALA A 201 -17.41 25.84 66.46
C ALA A 201 -18.37 25.92 65.26
N VAL A 202 -18.79 24.75 64.80
CA VAL A 202 -19.77 24.55 63.73
C VAL A 202 -20.90 23.65 64.22
N CYS A 203 -22.15 24.03 63.96
CA CYS A 203 -23.32 23.28 64.42
C CYS A 203 -23.81 22.31 63.34
N ASN A 204 -24.24 21.09 63.71
CA ASN A 204 -24.83 20.18 62.74
C ASN A 204 -26.12 20.80 62.17
N SER A 205 -26.17 20.95 60.84
CA SER A 205 -27.32 21.52 60.11
C SER A 205 -28.66 20.89 60.50
N HIS A 206 -28.71 19.56 60.67
CA HIS A 206 -29.96 18.84 61.02
C HIS A 206 -30.39 19.02 62.47
N SER A 207 -29.53 19.58 63.33
CA SER A 207 -29.87 19.88 64.71
C SER A 207 -30.50 21.25 64.90
N VAL A 208 -30.55 22.07 63.84
CA VAL A 208 -31.00 23.47 63.83
C VAL A 208 -32.30 23.60 63.02
N PRO A 209 -33.47 23.61 63.67
CA PRO A 209 -34.75 23.89 63.02
C PRO A 209 -34.78 25.25 62.33
N ASP A 210 -35.49 25.37 61.21
CA ASP A 210 -35.65 26.61 60.46
C ASP A 210 -36.21 27.78 61.29
N LYS A 211 -37.09 27.46 62.26
CA LYS A 211 -37.67 28.45 63.19
C LYS A 211 -36.65 29.09 64.14
N ASP A 212 -35.47 28.48 64.32
CA ASP A 212 -34.43 29.00 65.20
C ASP A 212 -33.51 29.99 64.45
N ILE A 213 -33.71 30.18 63.14
CA ILE A 213 -32.88 31.01 62.26
C ILE A 213 -33.61 32.31 61.99
N VAL A 214 -33.04 33.43 62.45
CA VAL A 214 -33.63 34.77 62.38
C VAL A 214 -32.79 35.64 61.44
N PRO A 215 -33.29 35.98 60.23
CA PRO A 215 -32.59 36.86 59.31
C PRO A 215 -32.49 38.29 59.86
N VAL A 216 -31.34 38.93 59.67
CA VAL A 216 -31.05 40.29 60.12
C VAL A 216 -30.51 41.09 58.95
N LYS A 217 -31.20 42.17 58.57
CA LYS A 217 -30.75 43.03 57.47
C LYS A 217 -29.44 43.73 57.84
N LEU A 218 -28.47 43.69 56.93
CA LEU A 218 -27.19 44.39 57.00
C LEU A 218 -27.10 45.37 55.82
N ILE A 219 -27.23 46.66 56.10
CA ILE A 219 -27.33 47.70 55.08
C ILE A 219 -25.93 48.25 54.77
N TYR A 220 -25.50 48.11 53.52
CA TYR A 220 -24.31 48.76 52.95
C TYR A 220 -24.72 49.97 52.10
N PRO A 221 -23.79 50.87 51.73
CA PRO A 221 -24.11 52.04 50.90
C PRO A 221 -24.76 51.70 49.55
N ASP A 222 -24.38 50.55 48.96
CA ASP A 222 -24.71 50.14 47.60
C ASP A 222 -25.56 48.85 47.53
N TRP A 223 -25.79 48.15 48.65
CA TRP A 223 -26.56 46.91 48.68
C TRP A 223 -27.05 46.54 50.09
N VAL A 224 -27.93 45.53 50.19
CA VAL A 224 -28.42 44.99 51.46
C VAL A 224 -28.04 43.51 51.55
N GLY A 225 -27.26 43.16 52.58
CA GLY A 225 -27.02 41.78 53.00
C GLY A 225 -28.04 41.34 54.04
N GLU A 226 -28.10 40.03 54.31
CA GLU A 226 -28.99 39.48 55.33
C GLU A 226 -28.35 38.26 56.00
N PRO A 227 -27.37 38.44 56.90
CA PRO A 227 -26.92 37.37 57.77
C PRO A 227 -28.05 36.89 58.69
N CYS A 228 -27.96 35.67 59.18
CA CYS A 228 -28.92 35.13 60.15
C CYS A 228 -28.27 35.02 61.53
N THR A 229 -28.99 35.46 62.55
CA THR A 229 -28.69 35.11 63.94
C THR A 229 -29.54 33.92 64.39
N ILE A 230 -29.17 33.28 65.49
CA ILE A 230 -29.74 32.01 65.91
C ILE A 230 -30.37 32.14 67.30
N LEU A 231 -31.55 31.56 67.48
CA LEU A 231 -32.23 31.43 68.77
C LEU A 231 -31.65 30.28 69.60
N PRO A 232 -31.64 30.37 70.94
CA PRO A 232 -31.11 29.31 71.79
C PRO A 232 -31.99 28.05 71.74
N ASN A 233 -31.38 26.88 71.53
CA ASN A 233 -32.07 25.59 71.55
C ASN A 233 -31.14 24.47 72.06
N LYS A 234 -31.63 23.65 73.00
CA LYS A 234 -30.89 22.49 73.55
C LYS A 234 -30.63 21.37 72.54
N ALA A 235 -31.37 21.36 71.43
CA ALA A 235 -31.18 20.38 70.36
C ALA A 235 -29.90 20.63 69.56
N HIS A 236 -29.39 21.87 69.54
CA HIS A 236 -28.20 22.25 68.77
C HIS A 236 -26.98 21.41 69.17
N ARG A 237 -26.33 20.79 68.17
CA ARG A 237 -25.13 19.96 68.35
C ARG A 237 -23.93 20.65 67.74
N TRP A 238 -23.05 21.16 68.60
CA TRP A 238 -21.84 21.88 68.20
C TRP A 238 -20.62 20.96 68.14
N TYR A 239 -19.77 21.22 67.16
CA TYR A 239 -18.55 20.48 66.87
C TYR A 239 -17.38 21.45 66.65
N TYR A 240 -16.17 21.02 66.97
CA TYR A 240 -14.95 21.76 66.66
C TYR A 240 -13.77 20.82 66.46
N LYS A 241 -12.70 21.32 65.85
CA LYS A 241 -11.43 20.62 65.71
C LYS A 241 -10.43 21.18 66.72
N SER A 242 -10.01 20.35 67.68
CA SER A 242 -8.97 20.72 68.64
C SER A 242 -7.62 20.92 67.96
N GLN A 243 -6.93 22.01 68.30
CA GLN A 243 -5.61 22.37 67.77
C GLN A 243 -5.52 22.34 66.23
N GLN A 244 -6.56 22.85 65.55
CA GLN A 244 -6.60 22.87 64.09
C GLN A 244 -5.38 23.59 63.52
N THR A 245 -4.63 22.89 62.67
CA THR A 245 -3.36 23.34 62.08
C THR A 245 -3.58 24.07 60.76
N PRO A 246 -2.61 24.86 60.27
CA PRO A 246 -2.73 25.54 58.97
C PRO A 246 -2.93 24.63 57.76
N GLU A 247 -2.67 23.33 57.88
CA GLU A 247 -2.92 22.35 56.81
C GLU A 247 -4.35 21.82 56.83
N GLU A 248 -5.12 22.08 57.88
CA GLU A 248 -6.48 21.59 58.05
C GLU A 248 -7.47 22.72 57.75
N VAL A 249 -8.18 22.60 56.64
CA VAL A 249 -9.13 23.59 56.14
C VAL A 249 -10.55 23.13 56.46
N MET A 250 -11.34 24.02 57.04
CA MET A 250 -12.75 23.75 57.35
C MET A 250 -13.64 24.36 56.27
N PHE A 251 -14.47 23.54 55.63
CA PHE A 251 -15.54 24.00 54.76
C PHE A 251 -16.82 24.12 55.55
N ILE A 252 -17.54 25.22 55.39
CA ILE A 252 -18.77 25.52 56.12
C ILE A 252 -19.84 25.90 55.12
N LYS A 253 -20.93 25.14 55.10
CA LYS A 253 -22.04 25.38 54.18
C LYS A 253 -22.94 26.46 54.75
N CYS A 254 -22.91 27.64 54.13
CA CYS A 254 -23.78 28.76 54.48
C CYS A 254 -25.16 28.61 53.85
N TYR A 255 -25.23 28.12 52.60
CA TYR A 255 -26.49 27.85 51.92
C TYR A 255 -26.35 26.73 50.86
N ASP A 256 -27.40 25.93 50.66
CA ASP A 256 -27.55 25.00 49.56
C ASP A 256 -28.97 25.08 49.01
N TRP A 257 -29.06 25.28 47.69
CA TRP A 257 -30.31 25.38 46.98
C TRP A 257 -31.15 24.10 47.05
N LYS A 258 -30.53 22.92 47.20
CA LYS A 258 -31.25 21.64 47.26
C LYS A 258 -31.96 21.41 48.59
N THR A 259 -33.20 20.92 48.52
CA THR A 259 -34.09 20.63 49.66
C THR A 259 -34.36 19.14 49.88
N ASP A 260 -33.51 18.25 49.38
CA ASP A 260 -33.69 16.78 49.38
C ASP A 260 -33.21 16.09 50.67
N GLY A 261 -33.27 16.80 51.80
CA GLY A 261 -32.89 16.27 53.11
C GLY A 261 -31.39 16.32 53.42
N ARG A 262 -30.56 16.86 52.53
CA ARG A 262 -29.14 17.16 52.82
C ARG A 262 -28.99 18.37 53.76
N ALA A 263 -27.83 18.49 54.41
CA ALA A 263 -27.48 19.69 55.17
C ALA A 263 -27.48 20.93 54.25
N ARG A 264 -28.19 21.99 54.66
CA ARG A 264 -28.38 23.21 53.84
C ARG A 264 -27.69 24.44 54.38
N ARG A 265 -27.53 24.56 55.70
CA ARG A 265 -26.97 25.74 56.37
C ARG A 265 -26.46 25.40 57.76
N VAL A 266 -25.31 25.94 58.12
CA VAL A 266 -24.62 25.62 59.37
C VAL A 266 -24.32 26.90 60.15
N PRO A 267 -24.93 27.06 61.34
CA PRO A 267 -24.47 28.03 62.30
C PRO A 267 -23.03 27.81 62.71
N HIS A 268 -22.26 28.89 62.81
CA HIS A 268 -20.90 28.85 63.31
C HIS A 268 -20.63 30.02 64.28
N ALA A 269 -19.69 29.81 65.18
CA ALA A 269 -19.30 30.76 66.21
C ALA A 269 -17.88 30.48 66.71
N ALA A 270 -17.21 31.49 67.27
CA ALA A 270 -16.08 31.26 68.16
C ALA A 270 -16.60 30.95 69.58
N PHE A 271 -15.91 30.08 70.31
CA PHE A 271 -16.24 29.82 71.72
C PHE A 271 -14.98 29.89 72.59
N THR A 272 -15.17 30.16 73.87
CA THR A 272 -14.08 30.17 74.85
C THR A 272 -13.83 28.76 75.37
N ASP A 273 -12.59 28.31 75.25
CA ASP A 273 -12.10 27.09 75.90
C ASP A 273 -11.36 27.49 77.18
N PRO A 274 -11.92 27.21 78.38
CA PRO A 274 -11.33 27.65 79.64
C PRO A 274 -9.88 27.19 79.87
N GLU A 275 -9.47 26.06 79.29
CA GLU A 275 -8.11 25.53 79.44
C GLU A 275 -7.10 26.18 78.49
N MET A 276 -7.57 26.91 77.47
CA MET A 276 -6.73 27.51 76.42
C MET A 276 -6.83 29.05 76.39
N GLU A 277 -7.54 29.68 77.34
CA GLU A 277 -7.81 31.12 77.34
C GLU A 277 -6.53 31.98 77.47
N ASP A 278 -5.47 31.45 78.12
CA ASP A 278 -4.17 32.12 78.28
C ASP A 278 -3.22 31.92 77.08
N ARG A 279 -3.64 31.18 76.05
CA ARG A 279 -2.83 30.89 74.86
C ARG A 279 -2.90 32.01 73.82
N GLU A 280 -2.01 31.92 72.83
CA GLU A 280 -1.96 32.87 71.73
C GLU A 280 -3.30 32.93 70.95
N PRO A 281 -3.73 34.14 70.56
CA PRO A 281 -5.02 34.32 69.91
C PRO A 281 -5.01 33.79 68.47
N ARG A 282 -6.16 33.29 67.98
CA ARG A 282 -6.24 32.68 66.63
C ARG A 282 -5.99 33.69 65.51
N HIS A 283 -5.25 33.25 64.50
CA HIS A 283 -5.09 33.94 63.22
C HIS A 283 -5.73 33.09 62.12
N SER A 284 -6.62 33.65 61.32
CA SER A 284 -7.34 32.89 60.29
C SER A 284 -7.65 33.71 59.05
N ILE A 285 -7.87 33.01 57.94
CA ILE A 285 -8.40 33.53 56.70
C ILE A 285 -9.67 32.75 56.33
N GLU A 286 -10.67 33.47 55.84
CA GLU A 286 -11.96 32.93 55.45
C GLU A 286 -12.32 33.43 54.06
N PHE A 287 -12.74 32.53 53.18
CA PHE A 287 -13.17 32.84 51.82
C PHE A 287 -14.67 32.59 51.70
N HIS A 288 -15.40 33.50 51.05
CA HIS A 288 -16.78 33.23 50.68
C HIS A 288 -16.86 32.87 49.20
N ILE A 289 -17.40 31.67 48.96
CA ILE A 289 -17.32 31.03 47.65
C ILE A 289 -18.69 30.54 47.24
N MET A 290 -18.97 30.68 45.95
CA MET A 290 -20.15 30.15 45.31
C MET A 290 -19.77 29.01 44.37
N ALA A 291 -20.38 27.85 44.58
CA ALA A 291 -20.20 26.66 43.77
C ALA A 291 -21.49 26.37 42.99
N VAL A 292 -21.43 26.40 41.66
CA VAL A 292 -22.59 26.19 40.78
C VAL A 292 -22.43 24.90 39.99
N THR A 293 -23.39 23.99 40.17
CA THR A 293 -23.50 22.76 39.39
C THR A 293 -24.58 23.00 38.33
N ARG A 294 -24.17 23.24 37.08
CA ARG A 294 -25.12 23.36 35.97
C ARG A 294 -25.99 22.11 35.94
N ASN A 295 -27.30 22.32 36.02
CA ASN A 295 -28.23 21.27 35.68
C ASN A 295 -27.97 20.93 34.20
N ILE A 296 -27.28 19.82 33.94
CA ILE A 296 -27.69 18.99 32.81
C ILE A 296 -29.10 18.59 33.20
N VAL A 297 -30.09 19.33 32.74
CA VAL A 297 -31.50 18.97 32.89
C VAL A 297 -31.57 17.52 32.41
N PRO A 298 -31.86 16.52 33.27
CA PRO A 298 -32.45 15.32 32.72
C PRO A 298 -33.80 15.83 32.25
N PHE A 299 -33.96 15.96 30.93
CA PHE A 299 -35.27 16.12 30.32
C PHE A 299 -36.22 15.22 31.11
N GLY A 300 -37.32 15.78 31.61
CA GLY A 300 -38.33 15.06 32.38
C GLY A 300 -39.03 14.00 31.51
N TYR A 301 -38.31 12.94 31.18
CA TYR A 301 -38.83 11.69 30.68
C TYR A 301 -38.94 10.77 31.90
N ASN A 302 -40.13 10.23 32.11
CA ASN A 302 -40.39 9.22 33.13
C ASN A 302 -39.38 8.06 32.93
N ILE A 303 -38.98 7.33 33.98
CA ILE A 303 -38.09 6.17 33.81
C ILE A 303 -38.70 5.20 32.77
N GLU A 304 -40.02 5.04 32.78
CA GLU A 304 -40.76 4.33 31.74
C GLU A 304 -40.61 4.95 30.35
N THR A 305 -40.59 6.27 30.20
CA THR A 305 -40.40 6.93 28.90
C THR A 305 -38.95 6.80 28.42
N ILE A 306 -37.96 6.84 29.32
CA ILE A 306 -36.55 6.55 28.98
C ILE A 306 -36.42 5.08 28.57
N HIS A 307 -37.05 4.15 29.28
CA HIS A 307 -37.08 2.74 28.89
C HIS A 307 -37.81 2.53 27.56
N VAL A 308 -38.96 3.16 27.33
CA VAL A 308 -39.69 3.11 26.06
C VAL A 308 -38.87 3.73 24.94
N MET A 309 -38.13 4.81 25.21
CA MET A 309 -37.25 5.43 24.23
C MET A 309 -36.04 4.56 23.92
N TRP A 310 -35.41 3.91 24.91
CA TRP A 310 -34.33 2.94 24.68
C TRP A 310 -34.82 1.67 24.00
N VAL A 311 -36.01 1.18 24.36
CA VAL A 311 -36.66 0.04 23.69
C VAL A 311 -37.04 0.42 22.27
N ALA A 312 -37.54 1.63 22.03
CA ALA A 312 -37.83 2.13 20.69
C ALA A 312 -36.56 2.32 19.87
N VAL A 313 -35.48 2.87 20.45
CA VAL A 313 -34.17 2.98 19.79
C VAL A 313 -33.60 1.60 19.49
N LEU A 314 -33.66 0.65 20.44
CA LEU A 314 -33.23 -0.72 20.24
C LEU A 314 -34.07 -1.40 19.15
N LEU A 315 -35.40 -1.27 19.20
CA LEU A 315 -36.32 -1.82 18.22
C LEU A 315 -36.08 -1.21 16.83
N CYS A 316 -35.98 0.11 16.72
CA CYS A 316 -35.63 0.80 15.48
C CYS A 316 -34.26 0.37 14.96
N THR A 317 -33.27 0.17 15.84
CA THR A 317 -31.93 -0.32 15.47
C THR A 317 -31.99 -1.76 14.97
N VAL A 318 -32.75 -2.64 15.64
CA VAL A 318 -32.95 -4.03 15.24
C VAL A 318 -33.73 -4.11 13.93
N LEU A 319 -34.80 -3.32 13.77
CA LEU A 319 -35.57 -3.24 12.54
C LEU A 319 -34.75 -2.69 11.38
N TYR A 320 -33.95 -1.63 11.62
CA TYR A 320 -33.02 -1.08 10.63
C TYR A 320 -31.95 -2.09 10.23
N ALA A 321 -31.33 -2.76 11.20
CA ALA A 321 -30.34 -3.81 10.94
C ALA A 321 -30.97 -4.98 10.19
N THR A 322 -32.16 -5.42 10.59
CA THR A 322 -32.90 -6.51 9.94
C THR A 322 -33.29 -6.14 8.52
N TYR A 323 -33.81 -4.92 8.30
CA TYR A 323 -34.10 -4.38 6.97
C TYR A 323 -32.85 -4.41 6.09
N HIS A 324 -31.70 -3.92 6.58
CA HIS A 324 -30.46 -3.93 5.82
C HIS A 324 -29.95 -5.35 5.54
N VAL A 325 -30.06 -6.28 6.48
CA VAL A 325 -29.69 -7.69 6.25
C VAL A 325 -30.58 -8.30 5.17
N ILE A 326 -31.91 -8.14 5.27
CA ILE A 326 -32.86 -8.67 4.29
C ILE A 326 -32.62 -8.04 2.92
N TYR A 327 -32.54 -6.71 2.86
CA TYR A 327 -32.26 -5.99 1.62
C TYR A 327 -30.93 -6.43 1.00
N ASN A 328 -29.85 -6.42 1.78
CA ASN A 328 -28.51 -6.73 1.25
C ASN A 328 -28.39 -8.17 0.75
N VAL A 329 -29.02 -9.13 1.43
CA VAL A 329 -28.94 -10.56 1.09
C VAL A 329 -29.87 -10.92 -0.06
N PHE A 330 -31.09 -10.40 -0.10
CA PHE A 330 -32.13 -10.87 -1.03
C PHE A 330 -32.50 -9.88 -2.13
N LEU A 331 -32.42 -8.56 -1.88
CA LEU A 331 -32.93 -7.53 -2.80
C LEU A 331 -31.84 -6.66 -3.43
N HIS A 332 -30.62 -6.68 -2.88
CA HIS A 332 -29.50 -5.90 -3.41
C HIS A 332 -29.21 -6.31 -4.86
N PRO A 333 -28.78 -5.38 -5.73
CA PRO A 333 -28.34 -5.71 -7.09
C PRO A 333 -27.24 -6.78 -7.18
N LEU A 334 -26.56 -7.06 -6.06
CA LEU A 334 -25.50 -8.06 -5.94
C LEU A 334 -25.97 -9.33 -5.19
N ALA A 335 -27.28 -9.52 -4.99
CA ALA A 335 -27.83 -10.68 -4.27
C ALA A 335 -27.50 -12.02 -4.95
N ALA A 336 -27.35 -12.00 -6.28
CA ALA A 336 -26.99 -13.18 -7.07
C ALA A 336 -25.52 -13.63 -6.89
N PHE A 337 -24.63 -12.74 -6.44
CA PHE A 337 -23.22 -13.07 -6.26
C PHE A 337 -23.00 -13.83 -4.96
N PRO A 338 -22.25 -14.95 -4.98
CA PRO A 338 -22.00 -15.76 -3.78
C PRO A 338 -21.06 -15.00 -2.83
N GLY A 339 -21.19 -15.26 -1.54
CA GLY A 339 -20.33 -14.66 -0.52
C GLY A 339 -20.70 -15.13 0.89
N PRO A 340 -19.76 -15.07 1.86
CA PRO A 340 -20.07 -15.41 3.24
C PRO A 340 -21.23 -14.55 3.75
N PHE A 341 -22.12 -15.15 4.54
CA PHE A 341 -23.38 -14.52 4.96
C PHE A 341 -23.17 -13.11 5.54
N TRP A 342 -22.21 -12.96 6.46
CA TRP A 342 -21.93 -11.68 7.11
C TRP A 342 -21.33 -10.63 6.18
N ALA A 343 -20.64 -11.03 5.10
CA ALA A 343 -20.13 -10.13 4.07
C ALA A 343 -21.25 -9.65 3.13
N ARG A 344 -22.17 -10.55 2.77
CA ARG A 344 -23.37 -10.17 2.01
C ARG A 344 -24.30 -9.29 2.82
N ALA A 345 -24.47 -9.58 4.11
CA ALA A 345 -25.44 -8.93 4.98
C ALA A 345 -24.97 -7.57 5.55
N SER A 346 -23.67 -7.43 5.85
CA SER A 346 -23.14 -6.30 6.62
C SER A 346 -21.66 -6.01 6.35
N LEU A 347 -21.13 -4.93 6.90
CA LEU A 347 -19.69 -4.61 6.84
C LEU A 347 -18.86 -5.35 7.91
N LEU A 348 -19.48 -6.12 8.82
CA LEU A 348 -18.80 -6.76 9.95
C LEU A 348 -17.71 -7.73 9.52
N TRP A 349 -17.98 -8.53 8.48
CA TRP A 349 -17.00 -9.49 7.95
C TRP A 349 -15.77 -8.75 7.41
N ARG A 350 -16.00 -7.72 6.58
CA ARG A 350 -14.94 -6.88 6.02
C ARG A 350 -14.10 -6.24 7.12
N ILE A 351 -14.73 -5.58 8.09
CA ILE A 351 -14.03 -4.88 9.19
C ILE A 351 -13.20 -5.85 10.02
N ARG A 352 -13.76 -7.01 10.38
CA ARG A 352 -13.04 -8.03 11.14
C ARG A 352 -11.76 -8.46 10.40
N HIS A 353 -11.85 -8.70 9.10
CA HIS A 353 -10.72 -9.22 8.34
C HIS A 353 -9.72 -8.13 7.92
N SER A 354 -10.18 -6.92 7.55
CA SER A 354 -9.29 -5.80 7.23
C SER A 354 -8.47 -5.35 8.45
N MET A 355 -9.06 -5.38 9.66
CA MET A 355 -8.36 -5.06 10.90
C MET A 355 -7.44 -6.18 11.42
N SER A 356 -7.45 -7.36 10.79
CA SER A 356 -6.64 -8.52 11.23
C SER A 356 -5.26 -8.60 10.61
N GLY A 357 -4.96 -7.81 9.58
CA GLY A 357 -3.76 -7.94 8.74
C GLY A 357 -3.78 -9.11 7.74
N HIS A 358 -4.76 -10.02 7.84
CA HIS A 358 -4.83 -11.26 7.03
C HIS A 358 -6.00 -11.24 6.03
N PHE A 359 -6.37 -10.07 5.52
CA PHE A 359 -7.57 -9.91 4.68
C PHE A 359 -7.49 -10.71 3.36
N HIS A 360 -6.31 -10.71 2.73
CA HIS A 360 -6.05 -11.43 1.47
C HIS A 360 -6.26 -12.96 1.63
N LEU A 361 -5.84 -13.55 2.74
CA LEU A 361 -6.07 -14.98 3.04
C LEU A 361 -7.56 -15.29 3.27
N ALA A 362 -8.29 -14.36 3.93
CA ALA A 362 -9.72 -14.53 4.13
C ALA A 362 -10.48 -14.51 2.79
N ILE A 363 -10.08 -13.63 1.86
CA ILE A 363 -10.63 -13.56 0.50
C ILE A 363 -10.30 -14.84 -0.29
N GLN A 364 -9.04 -15.28 -0.28
CA GLN A 364 -8.61 -16.52 -0.92
C GLN A 364 -9.47 -17.71 -0.49
N LYS A 365 -9.65 -17.90 0.82
CA LYS A 365 -10.49 -18.97 1.36
C LYS A 365 -11.95 -18.91 0.87
N GLN A 366 -12.48 -17.71 0.62
CA GLN A 366 -13.82 -17.61 0.03
C GLN A 366 -13.84 -17.97 -1.45
N HIS A 367 -12.81 -17.60 -2.22
CA HIS A 367 -12.69 -17.99 -3.62
C HIS A 367 -12.57 -19.51 -3.79
N GLU A 368 -11.78 -20.18 -2.93
CA GLU A 368 -11.69 -21.64 -2.89
C GLU A 368 -13.04 -22.34 -2.64
N LEU A 369 -13.93 -21.71 -1.85
CA LEU A 369 -15.23 -22.28 -1.49
C LEU A 369 -16.36 -21.91 -2.46
N LEU A 370 -16.32 -20.72 -3.05
CA LEU A 370 -17.45 -20.11 -3.74
C LEU A 370 -17.19 -19.80 -5.23
N GLY A 371 -15.95 -19.96 -5.68
CA GLY A 371 -15.54 -19.79 -7.08
C GLY A 371 -14.87 -18.43 -7.38
N PRO A 372 -14.75 -18.08 -8.68
CA PRO A 372 -13.89 -16.98 -9.14
C PRO A 372 -14.43 -15.57 -8.82
N VAL A 373 -15.69 -15.43 -8.41
CA VAL A 373 -16.30 -14.13 -8.06
C VAL A 373 -16.98 -14.23 -6.71
N VAL A 374 -16.57 -13.38 -5.76
CA VAL A 374 -17.07 -13.42 -4.38
C VAL A 374 -17.47 -12.03 -3.90
N ARG A 375 -18.65 -11.93 -3.30
CA ARG A 375 -19.14 -10.75 -2.59
C ARG A 375 -18.59 -10.71 -1.17
N ILE A 376 -17.69 -9.74 -0.94
CA ILE A 376 -16.89 -9.60 0.29
C ILE A 376 -17.33 -8.41 1.16
N SER A 377 -18.23 -7.58 0.65
CA SER A 377 -19.02 -6.62 1.44
C SER A 377 -20.33 -6.34 0.70
N PRO A 378 -21.33 -5.66 1.31
CA PRO A 378 -22.63 -5.45 0.67
C PRO A 378 -22.53 -4.84 -0.73
N ASN A 379 -21.55 -3.98 -1.01
CA ASN A 379 -21.34 -3.35 -2.31
C ASN A 379 -19.93 -3.57 -2.89
N GLU A 380 -19.28 -4.69 -2.56
CA GLU A 380 -17.90 -4.98 -2.96
C GLU A 380 -17.76 -6.43 -3.46
N LEU A 381 -17.20 -6.58 -4.67
CA LEU A 381 -16.90 -7.87 -5.29
C LEU A 381 -15.38 -8.05 -5.46
N SER A 382 -14.89 -9.23 -5.08
CA SER A 382 -13.54 -9.69 -5.39
C SER A 382 -13.60 -10.69 -6.55
N PHE A 383 -12.69 -10.54 -7.50
CA PHE A 383 -12.51 -11.44 -8.63
C PHE A 383 -11.17 -12.16 -8.52
N ALA A 384 -11.13 -13.42 -8.95
CA ALA A 384 -9.92 -14.24 -8.97
C ALA A 384 -9.73 -14.91 -10.33
N SER A 385 -9.60 -14.12 -11.40
CA SER A 385 -9.33 -14.64 -12.75
C SER A 385 -8.35 -13.75 -13.53
N VAL A 386 -7.76 -14.31 -14.59
CA VAL A 386 -6.90 -13.55 -15.50
C VAL A 386 -7.69 -12.52 -16.30
N GLN A 387 -8.93 -12.85 -16.70
CA GLN A 387 -9.78 -11.94 -17.47
C GLN A 387 -10.18 -10.72 -16.64
N SER A 388 -10.39 -10.85 -15.32
CA SER A 388 -10.72 -9.71 -14.48
C SER A 388 -9.60 -8.67 -14.42
N TRP A 389 -8.32 -9.05 -14.58
CA TRP A 389 -7.23 -8.08 -14.72
C TRP A 389 -7.43 -7.18 -15.94
N LYS A 390 -7.77 -7.78 -17.10
CA LYS A 390 -7.98 -7.08 -18.36
C LYS A 390 -9.23 -6.20 -18.31
N ASP A 391 -10.33 -6.73 -17.78
CA ASP A 391 -11.61 -6.02 -17.72
C ASP A 391 -11.61 -4.86 -16.71
N ILE A 392 -10.96 -5.01 -15.55
CA ILE A 392 -10.97 -3.99 -14.49
C ILE A 392 -9.89 -2.92 -14.70
N TYR A 393 -8.70 -3.31 -15.15
CA TYR A 393 -7.54 -2.43 -15.19
C TYR A 393 -7.05 -2.07 -16.59
N GLY A 394 -7.45 -2.84 -17.61
CA GLY A 394 -7.04 -2.63 -19.00
C GLY A 394 -7.53 -1.31 -19.60
N HIS A 395 -7.08 -1.02 -20.82
CA HIS A 395 -7.59 0.10 -21.59
C HIS A 395 -9.04 -0.16 -21.99
N ALA A 396 -9.90 0.85 -21.86
CA ALA A 396 -11.28 0.74 -22.29
C ALA A 396 -11.34 0.65 -23.83
N VAL A 397 -11.89 -0.44 -24.36
CA VAL A 397 -12.02 -0.71 -25.80
C VAL A 397 -13.51 -0.76 -26.18
N GLY A 398 -13.86 -0.41 -27.42
CA GLY A 398 -15.22 -0.59 -27.95
C GLY A 398 -16.30 0.26 -27.27
N GLY A 399 -15.98 1.48 -26.83
CA GLY A 399 -16.95 2.40 -26.22
C GLY A 399 -17.28 2.12 -24.74
N LYS A 400 -16.63 1.13 -24.11
CA LYS A 400 -16.74 0.90 -22.66
C LYS A 400 -16.22 2.11 -21.88
N GLN A 401 -16.82 2.40 -20.72
CA GLN A 401 -16.32 3.42 -19.81
C GLN A 401 -15.15 2.88 -18.98
N THR A 402 -14.10 3.68 -18.82
CA THR A 402 -12.97 3.34 -17.94
C THR A 402 -13.41 3.24 -16.48
N MET A 403 -13.04 2.17 -15.79
CA MET A 403 -13.29 2.06 -14.36
C MET A 403 -12.46 3.09 -13.58
N THR A 404 -13.10 3.86 -12.72
CA THR A 404 -12.43 4.89 -11.91
C THR A 404 -11.90 4.29 -10.62
N LYS A 405 -10.87 4.91 -10.04
CA LYS A 405 -10.43 4.57 -8.68
C LYS A 405 -11.57 4.80 -7.69
N SER A 406 -11.74 3.89 -6.74
CA SER A 406 -12.80 4.02 -5.75
C SER A 406 -12.49 5.14 -4.74
N GLU A 407 -13.48 5.50 -3.94
CA GLU A 407 -13.36 6.51 -2.86
C GLU A 407 -12.30 6.15 -1.81
N PHE A 408 -11.86 4.90 -1.75
CA PHE A 408 -10.72 4.48 -0.94
C PHE A 408 -9.48 5.36 -1.17
N TYR A 409 -9.25 5.77 -2.42
CA TYR A 409 -8.07 6.55 -2.78
C TYR A 409 -8.13 8.01 -2.30
N ASP A 410 -9.31 8.56 -1.99
CA ASP A 410 -9.42 9.92 -1.44
C ASP A 410 -8.80 10.01 -0.05
N MET A 411 -8.73 8.88 0.68
CA MET A 411 -8.13 8.83 2.02
C MET A 411 -6.60 8.95 1.99
N TYR A 412 -5.95 8.55 0.88
CA TYR A 412 -4.50 8.73 0.70
C TYR A 412 -4.11 10.21 0.54
N GLY A 413 -5.05 11.08 0.14
CA GLY A 413 -4.85 12.52 0.10
C GLY A 413 -5.05 13.23 1.44
N SER A 414 -5.39 12.49 2.51
CA SER A 414 -5.72 13.10 3.81
C SER A 414 -4.52 13.86 4.39
N GLY A 415 -4.67 15.18 4.54
CA GLY A 415 -3.61 16.08 5.04
C GLY A 415 -2.97 16.96 3.96
N PHE A 416 -3.30 16.72 2.70
CA PHE A 416 -2.88 17.51 1.55
C PHE A 416 -4.06 18.26 0.93
N GLU A 417 -3.80 19.42 0.33
CA GLU A 417 -4.82 20.21 -0.37
C GLU A 417 -5.07 19.72 -1.81
N SER A 418 -4.19 18.85 -2.31
CA SER A 418 -4.28 18.24 -3.64
C SER A 418 -4.04 16.73 -3.58
N LEU A 419 -4.66 15.99 -4.49
CA LEU A 419 -4.41 14.57 -4.68
C LEU A 419 -3.10 14.34 -5.46
N CYS A 420 -2.48 13.20 -5.25
CA CYS A 420 -1.31 12.78 -6.01
C CYS A 420 -1.68 11.92 -7.23
N VAL A 421 -0.69 11.60 -8.08
CA VAL A 421 -0.88 10.66 -9.21
C VAL A 421 -1.39 9.28 -8.74
N GLY A 422 -1.01 8.87 -7.52
CA GLY A 422 -1.42 7.62 -6.90
C GLY A 422 -2.86 7.60 -6.38
N SER A 423 -3.47 8.76 -6.09
CA SER A 423 -4.82 8.86 -5.53
C SER A 423 -5.84 9.50 -6.47
N GLU A 424 -5.41 10.32 -7.45
CA GLU A 424 -6.30 11.04 -8.36
C GLU A 424 -7.26 10.10 -9.10
N ARG A 425 -8.56 10.35 -8.98
CA ARG A 425 -9.63 9.48 -9.49
C ARG A 425 -10.07 9.89 -10.89
N ASP A 426 -10.00 11.18 -11.23
CA ASP A 426 -10.33 11.68 -12.56
C ASP A 426 -9.27 11.20 -13.58
N PRO A 427 -9.67 10.40 -14.60
CA PRO A 427 -8.74 9.91 -15.62
C PRO A 427 -8.00 11.02 -16.38
N LYS A 428 -8.63 12.17 -16.63
CA LYS A 428 -8.01 13.28 -17.37
C LYS A 428 -6.95 13.98 -16.53
N LYS A 429 -7.28 14.35 -15.28
CA LYS A 429 -6.32 14.96 -14.35
C LYS A 429 -5.15 14.02 -14.08
N HIS A 430 -5.43 12.74 -13.84
CA HIS A 430 -4.38 11.74 -13.66
C HIS A 430 -3.46 11.63 -14.88
N SER A 431 -4.01 11.64 -16.10
CA SER A 431 -3.19 11.58 -17.32
C SER A 431 -2.23 12.75 -17.40
N GLN A 432 -2.67 13.95 -16.99
CA GLN A 432 -1.82 15.13 -16.93
C GLN A 432 -0.73 15.01 -15.86
N MET A 433 -1.08 14.61 -14.63
CA MET A 433 -0.13 14.37 -13.54
C MET A 433 0.92 13.31 -13.94
N LYS A 434 0.47 12.19 -14.53
CA LYS A 434 1.33 11.12 -15.03
C LYS A 434 2.30 11.65 -16.10
N LYS A 435 1.83 12.49 -17.04
CA LYS A 435 2.70 13.09 -18.06
C LYS A 435 3.81 13.94 -17.45
N ASN A 436 3.53 14.68 -16.37
CA ASN A 436 4.52 15.49 -15.67
C ASN A 436 5.62 14.65 -14.98
N LEU A 437 5.30 13.44 -14.55
CA LEU A 437 6.22 12.55 -13.82
C LEU A 437 6.92 11.51 -14.70
N SER A 438 6.31 11.09 -15.82
CA SER A 438 6.77 9.91 -16.58
C SER A 438 8.20 10.00 -17.10
N ALA A 439 8.68 11.20 -17.46
CA ALA A 439 10.05 11.40 -17.94
C ALA A 439 11.10 10.98 -16.90
N SER A 440 10.82 11.24 -15.62
CA SER A 440 11.67 10.89 -14.49
C SER A 440 11.78 9.38 -14.24
N PHE A 441 10.83 8.58 -14.74
CA PHE A 441 10.81 7.12 -14.60
C PHE A 441 11.15 6.38 -15.92
N SER A 442 11.71 7.11 -16.89
CA SER A 442 12.21 6.51 -18.13
C SER A 442 13.48 5.70 -17.87
N THR A 443 13.75 4.68 -18.69
CA THR A 443 14.99 3.88 -18.59
C THR A 443 16.24 4.75 -18.63
N LYS A 444 16.26 5.80 -19.46
CA LYS A 444 17.36 6.76 -19.55
C LYS A 444 17.57 7.54 -18.26
N ALA A 445 16.49 8.07 -17.65
CA ALA A 445 16.58 8.82 -16.40
C ALA A 445 17.05 7.93 -15.23
N LEU A 446 16.58 6.68 -15.17
CA LEU A 446 17.00 5.71 -14.15
C LEU A 446 18.47 5.33 -14.31
N ALA A 447 18.95 5.10 -15.55
CA ALA A 447 20.36 4.82 -15.81
C ALA A 447 21.27 5.99 -15.40
N GLN A 448 20.84 7.24 -15.57
CA GLN A 448 21.61 8.42 -15.13
C GLN A 448 21.75 8.53 -13.61
N GLN A 449 20.89 7.85 -12.84
CA GLN A 449 20.88 7.86 -11.38
C GLN A 449 21.43 6.56 -10.77
N GLU A 450 21.93 5.64 -11.58
CA GLU A 450 22.41 4.32 -11.15
C GLU A 450 23.53 4.39 -10.08
N SER A 451 24.41 5.38 -10.17
CA SER A 451 25.48 5.61 -9.19
C SER A 451 24.97 5.83 -7.77
N ILE A 452 23.77 6.37 -7.61
CA ILE A 452 23.10 6.54 -6.32
C ILE A 452 22.79 5.16 -5.72
N VAL A 453 22.21 4.27 -6.53
CA VAL A 453 21.86 2.92 -6.11
C VAL A 453 23.12 2.17 -5.69
N HIS A 454 24.19 2.24 -6.49
CA HIS A 454 25.47 1.59 -6.17
C HIS A 454 26.03 2.08 -4.83
N SER A 455 26.07 3.40 -4.62
CA SER A 455 26.57 3.99 -3.37
C SER A 455 25.82 3.49 -2.12
N VAL A 456 24.48 3.41 -2.19
CA VAL A 456 23.67 2.91 -1.06
C VAL A 456 23.87 1.41 -0.86
N ILE A 457 23.94 0.63 -1.94
CA ILE A 457 24.14 -0.82 -1.89
C ILE A 457 25.54 -1.17 -1.35
N ASP A 458 26.59 -0.45 -1.75
CA ASP A 458 27.95 -0.64 -1.24
C ASP A 458 28.03 -0.36 0.26
N GLY A 459 27.40 0.73 0.71
CA GLY A 459 27.27 1.05 2.13
C GLY A 459 26.53 -0.05 2.91
N PHE A 460 25.49 -0.62 2.31
CA PHE A 460 24.74 -1.73 2.91
C PHE A 460 25.57 -3.01 2.99
N ILE A 461 26.29 -3.37 1.93
CA ILE A 461 27.19 -4.53 1.92
C ILE A 461 28.27 -4.39 3.01
N GLY A 462 28.87 -3.21 3.16
CA GLY A 462 29.85 -2.97 4.23
C GLY A 462 29.25 -3.17 5.64
N ARG A 463 27.96 -2.86 5.83
CA ARG A 463 27.23 -3.17 7.08
C ARG A 463 26.99 -4.66 7.26
N LEU A 464 26.67 -5.39 6.20
CA LEU A 464 26.53 -6.84 6.24
C LEU A 464 27.86 -7.54 6.58
N GLU A 465 28.98 -7.10 6.00
CA GLU A 465 30.31 -7.65 6.31
C GLU A 465 30.70 -7.42 7.77
N SER A 466 30.40 -6.24 8.30
CA SER A 466 30.75 -5.87 9.68
C SER A 466 29.88 -6.56 10.73
N ASN A 467 28.58 -6.71 10.47
CA ASN A 467 27.59 -7.11 11.49
C ASN A 467 26.88 -8.45 11.21
N GLY A 468 27.01 -8.99 9.99
CA GLY A 468 26.31 -10.18 9.53
C GLY A 468 26.78 -11.49 10.15
N THR A 469 27.97 -11.51 10.75
CA THR A 469 28.53 -12.66 11.48
C THR A 469 28.06 -12.73 12.95
N SER A 470 27.21 -11.80 13.38
CA SER A 470 26.67 -11.80 14.74
C SER A 470 25.79 -13.03 15.01
N GLU A 471 25.85 -13.56 16.23
CA GLU A 471 25.12 -14.77 16.63
C GLU A 471 23.58 -14.61 16.54
N LYS A 472 23.08 -13.37 16.62
CA LYS A 472 21.65 -13.05 16.48
C LYS A 472 21.21 -12.83 15.02
N GLY A 473 22.16 -12.72 14.08
CA GLY A 473 21.88 -12.31 12.71
C GLY A 473 21.36 -10.87 12.61
N LEU A 474 20.97 -10.48 11.39
CA LEU A 474 20.43 -9.15 11.08
C LEU A 474 18.95 -9.27 10.65
N ASP A 475 18.13 -8.32 11.07
CA ASP A 475 16.75 -8.19 10.57
C ASP A 475 16.75 -7.60 9.16
N MET A 476 16.75 -8.49 8.17
CA MET A 476 16.79 -8.10 6.76
C MET A 476 15.58 -7.27 6.33
N THR A 477 14.43 -7.41 6.98
CA THR A 477 13.24 -6.59 6.68
C THR A 477 13.55 -5.12 6.96
N LYS A 478 14.13 -4.83 8.13
CA LYS A 478 14.53 -3.48 8.52
C LYS A 478 15.70 -2.95 7.70
N TRP A 479 16.66 -3.79 7.35
CA TRP A 479 17.75 -3.37 6.47
C TRP A 479 17.27 -3.02 5.06
N PHE A 480 16.38 -3.82 4.46
CA PHE A 480 15.82 -3.49 3.15
C PHE A 480 14.90 -2.27 3.17
N GLU A 481 14.18 -2.03 4.27
CA GLU A 481 13.44 -0.77 4.52
C GLU A 481 14.39 0.43 4.47
N MET A 482 15.51 0.37 5.20
CA MET A 482 16.53 1.43 5.21
C MET A 482 17.19 1.64 3.84
N VAL A 483 17.51 0.57 3.11
CA VAL A 483 18.08 0.64 1.75
C VAL A 483 17.10 1.34 0.80
N ALA A 484 15.83 0.90 0.79
CA ALA A 484 14.82 1.45 -0.10
C ALA A 484 14.55 2.93 0.22
N PHE A 485 14.54 3.31 1.51
CA PHE A 485 14.35 4.69 1.94
C PHE A 485 15.51 5.60 1.51
N ASP A 486 16.76 5.19 1.71
CA ASP A 486 17.93 6.01 1.34
C ASP A 486 18.04 6.18 -0.19
N ILE A 487 17.84 5.11 -0.97
CA ILE A 487 17.80 5.19 -2.45
C ILE A 487 16.75 6.20 -2.89
N LEU A 488 15.54 6.10 -2.33
CA LEU A 488 14.43 6.95 -2.72
C LEU A 488 14.59 8.39 -2.24
N GLY A 489 15.20 8.62 -1.08
CA GLY A 489 15.56 9.94 -0.59
C GLY A 489 16.45 10.68 -1.58
N GLU A 490 17.51 10.01 -2.01
CA GLU A 490 18.45 10.52 -3.00
C GLU A 490 17.81 10.70 -4.40
N MET A 491 17.04 9.72 -4.88
CA MET A 491 16.43 9.76 -6.21
C MET A 491 15.21 10.69 -6.31
N ALA A 492 14.48 10.94 -5.21
CA ALA A 492 13.29 11.80 -5.21
C ALA A 492 13.56 13.22 -4.72
N PHE A 493 14.40 13.40 -3.69
CA PHE A 493 14.64 14.71 -3.05
C PHE A 493 16.06 15.22 -3.23
N GLY A 494 16.96 14.40 -3.76
CA GLY A 494 18.35 14.75 -3.87
C GLY A 494 19.12 14.73 -2.54
N GLU A 495 18.57 14.12 -1.48
CA GLU A 495 19.13 14.08 -0.12
C GLU A 495 18.88 12.70 0.52
N SER A 496 19.94 12.02 0.98
CA SER A 496 19.85 10.77 1.75
C SER A 496 19.17 10.96 3.12
N PHE A 497 18.55 9.91 3.65
CA PHE A 497 18.09 9.88 5.04
C PHE A 497 19.14 9.31 6.01
N HIS A 498 20.30 8.89 5.49
CA HIS A 498 21.43 8.35 6.24
C HIS A 498 21.04 7.12 7.09
N CYS A 499 20.06 6.33 6.65
CA CYS A 499 19.60 5.15 7.38
C CYS A 499 20.69 4.07 7.44
N ILE A 500 21.37 3.81 6.32
CA ILE A 500 22.45 2.81 6.24
C ILE A 500 23.68 3.23 7.05
N GLU A 501 24.01 4.51 7.01
CA GLU A 501 25.12 5.09 7.78
C GLU A 501 24.85 4.99 9.28
N THR A 502 23.64 5.34 9.73
CA THR A 502 23.31 5.33 11.17
C THR A 502 22.91 3.94 11.70
N GLY A 503 22.53 3.01 10.81
CA GLY A 503 21.96 1.72 11.17
C GLY A 503 20.60 1.82 11.85
N LYS A 504 19.86 2.90 11.61
CA LYS A 504 18.55 3.18 12.23
C LYS A 504 17.54 3.60 11.18
N SER A 505 16.32 3.07 11.25
CA SER A 505 15.19 3.54 10.44
C SER A 505 14.95 5.03 10.67
N HIS A 506 14.69 5.76 9.59
CA HIS A 506 14.28 7.16 9.68
C HIS A 506 12.85 7.26 10.22
N PHE A 507 12.58 8.15 11.17
CA PHE A 507 11.27 8.30 11.85
C PHE A 507 10.07 8.48 10.91
N TRP A 508 10.31 8.92 9.67
CA TRP A 508 9.27 9.08 8.65
C TRP A 508 8.67 7.73 8.21
N SER A 509 9.45 6.64 8.25
CA SER A 509 8.96 5.28 7.99
C SER A 509 7.85 4.87 8.99
N ASP A 510 8.12 5.01 10.29
CA ASP A 510 7.15 4.74 11.36
C ASP A 510 5.86 5.58 11.19
N MET A 511 6.01 6.86 10.85
CA MET A 511 4.87 7.74 10.58
C MET A 511 4.02 7.28 9.39
N ILE A 512 4.63 6.71 8.35
CA ILE A 512 3.92 6.18 7.18
C ILE A 512 3.10 4.95 7.56
N VAL A 513 3.67 4.02 8.33
CA VAL A 513 2.96 2.81 8.78
C VAL A 513 1.77 3.17 9.65
N GLU A 514 1.94 4.09 10.60
CA GLU A 514 0.84 4.63 11.40
C GLU A 514 -0.24 5.29 10.52
N HIS A 515 0.16 6.08 9.52
CA HIS A 515 -0.76 6.72 8.60
C HIS A 515 -1.59 5.70 7.78
N LEU A 516 -0.98 4.62 7.29
CA LEU A 516 -1.68 3.55 6.56
C LEU A 516 -2.71 2.81 7.43
N PHE A 517 -2.40 2.60 8.72
CA PHE A 517 -3.37 2.07 9.68
C PHE A 517 -4.59 3.01 9.82
N PHE A 518 -4.36 4.32 9.98
CA PHE A 518 -5.45 5.30 10.05
C PHE A 518 -6.29 5.33 8.77
N VAL A 519 -5.67 5.25 7.59
CA VAL A 519 -6.38 5.15 6.31
C VAL A 519 -7.32 3.94 6.29
N THR A 520 -6.87 2.79 6.80
CA THR A 520 -7.69 1.57 6.89
C THR A 520 -8.89 1.75 7.84
N VAL A 521 -8.67 2.39 9.00
CA VAL A 521 -9.74 2.71 9.95
C VAL A 521 -10.76 3.66 9.33
N LEU A 522 -10.30 4.73 8.67
CA LEU A 522 -11.17 5.71 8.00
C LEU A 522 -11.96 5.09 6.85
N ASP A 523 -11.35 4.21 6.04
CA ASP A 523 -12.04 3.47 4.98
C ASP A 523 -13.13 2.53 5.53
N ASN A 524 -12.93 1.94 6.69
CA ASN A 524 -13.97 1.17 7.38
C ASN A 524 -15.11 2.05 7.90
N LEU A 525 -14.79 3.21 8.50
CA LEU A 525 -15.79 4.11 9.10
C LEU A 525 -16.64 4.84 8.05
N ARG A 526 -16.05 5.31 6.95
CA ARG A 526 -16.76 6.05 5.89
C ARG A 526 -17.89 5.24 5.23
N ARG A 527 -17.80 3.91 5.29
CA ARG A 527 -18.80 3.00 4.69
C ARG A 527 -20.10 2.92 5.50
N TYR A 528 -20.14 3.51 6.69
CA TYR A 528 -21.36 3.72 7.47
C TYR A 528 -21.78 5.20 7.40
N PRO A 529 -22.92 5.55 6.79
CA PRO A 529 -23.34 6.95 6.61
C PRO A 529 -23.40 7.77 7.91
N ILE A 530 -23.82 7.15 9.01
CA ILE A 530 -23.91 7.79 10.33
C ILE A 530 -22.50 8.03 10.91
N LEU A 531 -21.61 7.04 10.82
CA LEU A 531 -20.24 7.17 11.33
C LEU A 531 -19.38 8.06 10.43
N ASP A 532 -19.65 8.14 9.15
CA ASP A 532 -19.05 9.11 8.23
C ASP A 532 -19.44 10.55 8.60
N ALA A 533 -20.72 10.79 8.91
CA ALA A 533 -21.20 12.09 9.38
C ALA A 533 -20.65 12.48 10.75
N LEU A 534 -20.63 11.57 11.73
CA LEU A 534 -20.00 11.79 13.04
C LEU A 534 -18.48 11.93 12.93
N GLY A 535 -17.86 11.08 12.11
CA GLY A 535 -16.44 11.02 11.86
C GLY A 535 -15.91 12.32 11.28
N ARG A 536 -16.56 12.88 10.25
CA ARG A 536 -16.20 14.20 9.70
C ARG A 536 -16.18 15.33 10.74
N ARG A 537 -16.93 15.22 11.85
CA ARG A 537 -16.95 16.21 12.94
C ARG A 537 -15.96 15.90 14.08
N LEU A 538 -15.73 14.62 14.40
CA LEU A 538 -14.97 14.18 15.58
C LEU A 538 -13.55 13.69 15.24
N LEU A 539 -13.38 12.93 14.16
CA LEU A 539 -12.10 12.33 13.77
C LEU A 539 -10.99 13.35 13.47
N PRO A 540 -11.24 14.51 12.82
CA PRO A 540 -10.20 15.49 12.61
C PRO A 540 -9.48 15.88 13.91
N ARG A 541 -10.17 15.99 15.05
CA ARG A 541 -9.54 16.35 16.33
C ARG A 541 -8.65 15.24 16.93
N LEU A 542 -8.89 13.99 16.56
CA LEU A 542 -8.18 12.83 17.10
C LEU A 542 -7.00 12.39 16.21
N THR A 543 -7.10 12.62 14.89
CA THR A 543 -6.08 12.16 13.90
C THR A 543 -5.24 13.29 13.30
N VAL A 544 -5.53 14.56 13.62
CA VAL A 544 -4.81 15.75 13.13
C VAL A 544 -3.31 15.67 13.43
N SER A 545 -2.91 15.22 14.63
CA SER A 545 -1.51 15.27 15.04
C SER A 545 -0.58 14.45 14.15
N VAL A 546 -0.94 13.21 13.80
CA VAL A 546 -0.10 12.31 12.96
C VAL A 546 -0.16 12.73 11.50
N ARG A 547 -1.36 13.05 10.99
CA ARG A 547 -1.58 13.51 9.62
C ARG A 547 -0.85 14.83 9.33
N ASP A 548 -0.93 15.79 10.24
CA ASP A 548 -0.32 17.11 10.08
C ASP A 548 1.21 17.03 10.25
N ARG A 549 1.72 16.09 11.06
CA ARG A 549 3.15 15.76 11.09
C ARG A 549 3.64 15.20 9.75
N HIS A 550 2.94 14.22 9.17
CA HIS A 550 3.34 13.59 7.89
C HIS A 550 3.33 14.59 6.72
N SER A 551 2.20 15.28 6.56
CA SER A 551 2.06 16.31 5.53
C SER A 551 2.98 17.51 5.78
N GLY A 552 3.17 17.93 7.04
CA GLY A 552 4.09 19.00 7.43
C GLY A 552 5.56 18.69 7.11
N TYR A 553 6.01 17.47 7.39
CA TYR A 553 7.36 17.04 7.02
C TYR A 553 7.54 16.97 5.49
N SER A 554 6.54 16.45 4.78
CA SER A 554 6.52 16.44 3.30
C SER A 554 6.67 17.85 2.73
N ARG A 555 5.94 18.84 3.27
CA ARG A 555 6.04 20.26 2.88
C ARG A 555 7.43 20.81 3.13
N THR A 556 8.05 20.48 4.26
CA THR A 556 9.40 20.93 4.61
C THR A 556 10.44 20.38 3.62
N LYS A 557 10.33 19.11 3.23
CA LYS A 557 11.22 18.51 2.22
C LYS A 557 11.04 19.15 0.84
N VAL A 558 9.80 19.39 0.40
CA VAL A 558 9.53 20.10 -0.86
C VAL A 558 10.05 21.54 -0.83
N GLU A 559 9.87 22.25 0.28
CA GLU A 559 10.37 23.62 0.43
C GLU A 559 11.90 23.67 0.30
N ARG A 560 12.62 22.80 1.01
CA ARG A 560 14.08 22.69 0.86
C ARG A 560 14.50 22.35 -0.56
N ARG A 561 13.77 21.44 -1.21
CA ARG A 561 14.06 21.06 -2.60
C ARG A 561 13.86 22.20 -3.59
N LEU A 562 12.83 23.04 -3.39
CA LEU A 562 12.57 24.22 -4.23
C LEU A 562 13.61 25.32 -4.02
N GLN A 563 14.16 25.45 -2.82
CA GLN A 563 15.24 26.39 -2.47
C GLN A 563 16.63 25.91 -2.90
N SER A 564 16.81 24.60 -3.11
CA SER A 564 18.08 24.02 -3.57
C SER A 564 18.22 24.11 -5.09
N GLU A 565 19.34 24.69 -5.55
CA GLU A 565 19.78 24.66 -6.95
C GLU A 565 20.76 23.49 -7.14
N SER A 566 20.24 22.27 -7.06
CA SER A 566 21.01 21.07 -7.41
C SER A 566 21.12 20.93 -8.93
N GLY A 567 22.34 20.76 -9.44
CA GLY A 567 22.60 20.42 -10.85
C GLY A 567 22.28 18.96 -11.22
N ARG A 568 21.85 18.15 -10.26
CA ARG A 568 21.48 16.74 -10.47
C ARG A 568 19.99 16.62 -10.82
N HIS A 569 19.65 15.91 -11.89
CA HIS A 569 18.26 15.60 -12.26
C HIS A 569 17.72 14.45 -11.39
N ASP A 570 16.78 14.75 -10.49
CA ASP A 570 16.04 13.81 -9.63
C ASP A 570 14.58 13.65 -10.11
N PHE A 571 13.77 12.80 -9.44
CA PHE A 571 12.39 12.56 -9.86
C PHE A 571 11.50 13.78 -9.82
N LEU A 572 11.80 14.72 -8.92
CA LEU A 572 11.02 15.94 -8.71
C LEU A 572 11.55 17.13 -9.51
N THR A 573 12.71 17.04 -10.18
CA THR A 573 13.27 18.15 -10.98
C THR A 573 12.25 18.71 -11.98
N ASN A 574 11.65 17.88 -12.83
CA ASN A 574 10.66 18.32 -13.82
C ASN A 574 9.40 18.95 -13.19
N VAL A 575 8.97 18.42 -12.04
CA VAL A 575 7.81 18.96 -11.31
C VAL A 575 8.17 20.28 -10.64
N SER A 576 9.40 20.40 -10.11
CA SER A 576 9.89 21.61 -9.46
C SER A 576 9.96 22.79 -10.43
N GLU A 577 10.38 22.56 -11.68
CA GLU A 577 10.38 23.57 -12.75
C GLU A 577 8.96 24.02 -13.08
N LYS A 578 8.01 23.09 -13.14
CA LYS A 578 6.59 23.39 -13.36
C LYS A 578 5.91 24.09 -12.19
N VAL A 579 6.39 23.85 -10.96
CA VAL A 579 5.97 24.62 -9.78
C VAL A 579 6.49 26.05 -9.88
N LYS A 580 7.74 26.24 -10.33
CA LYS A 580 8.33 27.56 -10.56
C LYS A 580 7.63 28.32 -11.71
N SER A 581 7.18 27.62 -12.76
CA SER A 581 6.40 28.22 -13.86
C SER A 581 4.93 28.48 -13.53
N GLY A 582 4.43 27.94 -12.42
CA GLY A 582 3.02 28.05 -12.00
C GLY A 582 2.08 27.05 -12.67
N GLU A 583 2.57 26.12 -13.48
CA GLU A 583 1.78 25.04 -14.11
C GLU A 583 1.30 23.99 -13.11
N VAL A 584 2.05 23.76 -12.04
CA VAL A 584 1.76 22.77 -10.99
C VAL A 584 1.76 23.46 -9.64
N SER A 585 0.79 23.15 -8.77
CA SER A 585 0.76 23.72 -7.43
C SER A 585 1.83 23.11 -6.52
N ARG A 586 2.33 23.89 -5.56
CA ARG A 586 3.26 23.38 -4.53
C ARG A 586 2.66 22.21 -3.74
N GLU A 587 1.35 22.24 -3.49
CA GLU A 587 0.68 21.16 -2.77
C GLU A 587 0.54 19.89 -3.60
N GLU A 588 0.35 19.98 -4.92
CA GLU A 588 0.39 18.82 -5.80
C GLU A 588 1.79 18.15 -5.79
N MET A 589 2.86 18.95 -5.86
CA MET A 589 4.23 18.44 -5.71
C MET A 589 4.45 17.79 -4.33
N THR A 590 3.87 18.35 -3.27
CA THR A 590 3.94 17.79 -1.91
C THR A 590 3.22 16.45 -1.80
N ALA A 591 2.02 16.33 -2.39
CA ALA A 591 1.29 15.08 -2.45
C ALA A 591 2.04 14.02 -3.30
N HIS A 592 2.68 14.43 -4.40
CA HIS A 592 3.53 13.57 -5.22
C HIS A 592 4.74 13.07 -4.43
N ALA A 593 5.48 13.96 -3.76
CA ALA A 593 6.61 13.65 -2.90
C ALA A 593 6.27 12.57 -1.85
N SER A 594 5.19 12.78 -1.09
CA SER A 594 4.71 11.80 -0.11
C SER A 594 4.42 10.44 -0.75
N THR A 595 3.78 10.44 -1.92
CA THR A 595 3.39 9.20 -2.60
C THR A 595 4.58 8.44 -3.16
N LEU A 596 5.60 9.15 -3.65
CA LEU A 596 6.83 8.52 -4.12
C LEU A 596 7.49 7.75 -2.98
N VAL A 597 7.61 8.36 -1.79
CA VAL A 597 8.19 7.72 -0.59
C VAL A 597 7.42 6.47 -0.19
N ILE A 598 6.11 6.58 -0.03
CA ILE A 598 5.26 5.47 0.42
C ILE A 598 5.23 4.34 -0.61
N ALA A 599 4.97 4.65 -1.88
CA ALA A 599 4.79 3.64 -2.91
C ALA A 599 6.12 3.03 -3.36
N GLY A 600 7.22 3.78 -3.36
CA GLY A 600 8.54 3.33 -3.79
C GLY A 600 9.36 2.64 -2.69
N GLY A 601 9.24 3.09 -1.44
CA GLY A 601 10.05 2.56 -0.33
C GLY A 601 9.54 1.21 0.16
N GLU A 602 8.31 1.19 0.67
CA GLU A 602 7.72 0.01 1.33
C GLU A 602 7.56 -1.19 0.38
N THR A 603 7.17 -0.94 -0.88
CA THR A 603 6.92 -2.05 -1.84
C THR A 603 8.21 -2.74 -2.25
N VAL A 604 9.30 -1.98 -2.48
CA VAL A 604 10.62 -2.52 -2.83
C VAL A 604 11.21 -3.25 -1.64
N ALA A 605 11.15 -2.68 -0.43
CA ALA A 605 11.62 -3.33 0.79
C ALA A 605 10.90 -4.67 1.04
N THR A 606 9.57 -4.68 0.90
CA THR A 606 8.74 -5.90 1.04
C THR A 606 9.15 -6.98 0.04
N PHE A 607 9.35 -6.60 -1.23
CA PHE A 607 9.79 -7.53 -2.26
C PHE A 607 11.19 -8.10 -1.98
N LEU A 608 12.16 -7.25 -1.64
CA LEU A 608 13.54 -7.67 -1.35
C LEU A 608 13.60 -8.62 -0.14
N ALA A 609 12.83 -8.33 0.91
CA ALA A 609 12.72 -9.21 2.07
C ALA A 609 12.11 -10.57 1.68
N ALA A 610 11.02 -10.57 0.92
CA ALA A 610 10.34 -11.79 0.50
C ALA A 610 11.21 -12.67 -0.42
N VAL A 611 11.82 -12.10 -1.47
CA VAL A 611 12.65 -12.87 -2.41
C VAL A 611 13.90 -13.43 -1.71
N THR A 612 14.50 -12.67 -0.80
CA THR A 612 15.62 -13.15 0.03
C THR A 612 15.20 -14.31 0.92
N PHE A 613 14.05 -14.20 1.59
CA PHE A 613 13.50 -15.30 2.40
C PHE A 613 13.30 -16.57 1.57
N PHE A 614 12.70 -16.47 0.38
CA PHE A 614 12.46 -17.62 -0.48
C PHE A 614 13.75 -18.22 -1.05
N LEU A 615 14.74 -17.41 -1.42
CA LEU A 615 16.05 -17.90 -1.85
C LEU A 615 16.76 -18.68 -0.72
N LEU A 616 16.74 -18.16 0.50
CA LEU A 616 17.35 -18.84 1.66
C LEU A 616 16.61 -20.13 2.05
N LYS A 617 15.29 -20.21 1.80
CA LYS A 617 14.51 -21.44 1.98
C LYS A 617 14.73 -22.47 0.87
N ASN A 618 15.27 -22.08 -0.28
CA ASN A 618 15.47 -22.93 -1.44
C ASN A 618 16.96 -22.92 -1.88
N PRO A 619 17.85 -23.66 -1.20
CA PRO A 619 19.30 -23.58 -1.43
C PRO A 619 19.72 -23.89 -2.88
N ALA A 620 19.04 -24.82 -3.56
CA ALA A 620 19.33 -25.14 -4.96
C ALA A 620 19.10 -23.92 -5.89
N THR A 621 17.99 -23.22 -5.68
CA THR A 621 17.64 -21.99 -6.41
C THR A 621 18.64 -20.87 -6.12
N TYR A 622 19.01 -20.70 -4.86
CA TYR A 622 20.04 -19.74 -4.45
C TYR A 622 21.40 -20.02 -5.11
N LEU A 623 21.87 -21.28 -5.07
CA LEU A 623 23.15 -21.67 -5.67
C LEU A 623 23.15 -21.48 -7.19
N LYS A 624 22.03 -21.77 -7.86
CA LYS A 624 21.88 -21.54 -9.31
C LYS A 624 21.92 -20.06 -9.67
N LEU A 625 21.23 -19.21 -8.91
CA LEU A 625 21.30 -17.75 -9.08
C LEU A 625 22.72 -17.22 -8.81
N GLN A 626 23.33 -17.68 -7.72
CA GLN A 626 24.70 -17.32 -7.37
C GLN A 626 25.67 -17.72 -8.48
N HIS A 627 25.50 -18.91 -9.07
CA HIS A 627 26.32 -19.38 -10.19
C HIS A 627 26.15 -18.48 -11.41
N GLU A 628 24.91 -18.18 -11.83
CA GLU A 628 24.65 -17.28 -12.96
C GLU A 628 25.29 -15.90 -12.76
N ILE A 629 25.15 -15.29 -11.58
CA ILE A 629 25.75 -13.99 -11.30
C ILE A 629 27.28 -14.08 -11.31
N ARG A 630 27.88 -15.04 -10.59
CA ARG A 630 29.34 -15.14 -10.46
C ARG A 630 30.04 -15.61 -11.74
N SER A 631 29.35 -16.28 -12.66
CA SER A 631 29.92 -16.69 -13.94
C SER A 631 29.90 -15.60 -15.01
N ASN A 632 29.01 -14.60 -14.88
CA ASN A 632 28.82 -13.54 -15.88
C ASN A 632 29.61 -12.25 -15.57
N TYR A 633 30.16 -12.10 -14.36
CA TYR A 633 30.91 -10.91 -13.96
C TYR A 633 32.22 -11.26 -13.27
N SER A 634 33.27 -10.51 -13.59
CA SER A 634 34.59 -10.65 -12.97
C SER A 634 34.79 -9.68 -11.79
N SER A 635 33.96 -8.64 -11.69
CA SER A 635 34.02 -7.63 -10.62
C SER A 635 32.63 -7.05 -10.28
N LEU A 636 32.47 -6.49 -9.07
CA LEU A 636 31.22 -5.86 -8.64
C LEU A 636 30.84 -4.65 -9.51
N ASN A 637 31.83 -3.92 -10.02
CA ASN A 637 31.61 -2.73 -10.85
C ASN A 637 30.99 -3.05 -12.22
N GLU A 638 31.09 -4.30 -12.69
CA GLU A 638 30.46 -4.72 -13.95
C GLU A 638 28.95 -4.95 -13.79
N ILE A 639 28.45 -5.10 -12.55
CA ILE A 639 27.04 -5.33 -12.26
C ILE A 639 26.27 -4.01 -12.36
N THR A 640 25.94 -3.65 -13.59
CA THR A 640 25.05 -2.51 -13.90
C THR A 640 23.60 -2.98 -14.07
N ALA A 641 22.64 -2.08 -13.92
CA ALA A 641 21.22 -2.30 -14.17
C ALA A 641 20.96 -2.85 -15.57
N MET A 642 21.67 -2.36 -16.59
CA MET A 642 21.57 -2.88 -17.95
C MET A 642 22.11 -4.31 -18.07
N SER A 643 23.26 -4.60 -17.46
CA SER A 643 23.85 -5.95 -17.51
C SER A 643 23.03 -6.96 -16.72
N ALA A 644 22.55 -6.61 -15.52
CA ALA A 644 21.77 -7.48 -14.64
C ALA A 644 20.39 -7.80 -15.23
N GLN A 645 19.86 -6.91 -16.07
CA GLN A 645 18.64 -7.17 -16.86
C GLN A 645 18.82 -8.29 -17.89
N GLN A 646 20.05 -8.59 -18.32
CA GLN A 646 20.33 -9.65 -19.29
C GLN A 646 20.39 -11.05 -18.66
N LEU A 647 20.37 -11.16 -17.33
CA LEU A 647 20.49 -12.43 -16.61
C LEU A 647 19.13 -13.13 -16.54
N PRO A 648 18.87 -14.18 -17.34
CA PRO A 648 17.55 -14.77 -17.46
C PRO A 648 17.05 -15.40 -16.15
N TYR A 649 17.93 -16.03 -15.36
CA TYR A 649 17.53 -16.67 -14.12
C TYR A 649 17.31 -15.66 -12.99
N LEU A 650 18.08 -14.57 -12.92
CA LEU A 650 17.77 -13.44 -12.04
C LEU A 650 16.39 -12.84 -12.34
N GLN A 651 16.07 -12.60 -13.62
CA GLN A 651 14.75 -12.07 -14.02
C GLN A 651 13.61 -13.04 -13.65
N ALA A 652 13.86 -14.34 -13.76
CA ALA A 652 12.94 -15.38 -13.34
C ALA A 652 12.74 -15.40 -11.81
N VAL A 653 13.80 -15.25 -11.03
CA VAL A 653 13.74 -15.15 -9.56
C VAL A 653 12.95 -13.91 -9.12
N ILE A 654 13.17 -12.77 -9.78
CA ILE A 654 12.43 -11.53 -9.51
C ILE A 654 10.94 -11.73 -9.82
N SER A 655 10.62 -12.33 -10.96
CA SER A 655 9.24 -12.62 -11.38
C SER A 655 8.54 -13.58 -10.43
N GLU A 656 9.22 -14.63 -9.99
CA GLU A 656 8.70 -15.59 -9.03
C GLU A 656 8.53 -14.99 -7.64
N GLY A 657 9.46 -14.14 -7.20
CA GLY A 657 9.35 -13.40 -5.95
C GLY A 657 8.12 -12.50 -5.92
N LEU A 658 7.87 -11.76 -7.00
CA LEU A 658 6.69 -10.91 -7.11
C LEU A 658 5.38 -11.70 -7.26
N ARG A 659 5.41 -12.92 -7.81
CA ARG A 659 4.25 -13.82 -7.85
C ARG A 659 3.92 -14.39 -6.47
N MET A 660 4.93 -14.87 -5.76
CA MET A 660 4.81 -15.51 -4.44
C MET A 660 4.44 -14.52 -3.35
N TYR A 661 4.94 -13.29 -3.42
CA TYR A 661 4.65 -12.26 -2.45
C TYR A 661 4.39 -10.91 -3.14
N PRO A 662 3.23 -10.75 -3.81
CA PRO A 662 2.90 -9.50 -4.48
C PRO A 662 2.66 -8.40 -3.44
N PRO A 663 3.41 -7.28 -3.45
CA PRO A 663 3.22 -6.20 -2.48
C PRO A 663 1.78 -5.64 -2.48
N GLY A 664 1.09 -5.68 -3.63
CA GLY A 664 -0.32 -5.32 -3.78
C GLY A 664 -1.30 -6.50 -3.62
N SER A 665 -1.10 -7.36 -2.61
CA SER A 665 -1.76 -8.67 -2.46
C SER A 665 -3.30 -8.66 -2.49
N GLN A 666 -3.94 -7.62 -1.98
CA GLN A 666 -5.41 -7.51 -1.99
C GLN A 666 -5.98 -7.22 -3.39
N GLY A 667 -5.24 -6.50 -4.25
CA GLY A 667 -5.76 -5.91 -5.48
C GLY A 667 -6.04 -4.40 -5.36
N PHE A 668 -6.45 -3.78 -6.47
CA PHE A 668 -6.62 -2.32 -6.57
C PHE A 668 -8.09 -1.95 -6.77
N PRO A 669 -8.81 -1.42 -5.77
CA PRO A 669 -10.24 -1.13 -5.88
C PRO A 669 -10.61 -0.16 -7.01
N ARG A 670 -11.66 -0.48 -7.77
CA ARG A 670 -12.25 0.38 -8.80
C ARG A 670 -13.76 0.48 -8.61
N THR A 671 -14.35 1.59 -9.04
CA THR A 671 -15.80 1.75 -9.10
C THR A 671 -16.30 1.38 -10.50
N CYS A 672 -17.17 0.38 -10.56
CA CYS A 672 -17.75 -0.10 -11.82
C CYS A 672 -18.75 0.95 -12.38
N PRO A 673 -18.66 1.33 -13.66
CA PRO A 673 -19.64 2.21 -14.30
C PRO A 673 -20.95 1.49 -14.70
N GLY A 674 -21.04 0.16 -14.51
CA GLY A 674 -22.06 -0.69 -15.09
C GLY A 674 -21.51 -1.43 -16.30
N SER A 675 -20.85 -2.57 -16.09
CA SER A 675 -20.15 -3.31 -17.15
C SER A 675 -20.08 -4.79 -16.84
N THR A 676 -19.88 -5.60 -17.90
CA THR A 676 -19.50 -7.00 -17.75
C THR A 676 -18.03 -7.11 -17.36
N ILE A 677 -17.75 -7.93 -16.34
CA ILE A 677 -16.41 -8.29 -15.85
C ILE A 677 -16.36 -9.81 -15.78
N ASP A 678 -15.44 -10.44 -16.50
CA ASP A 678 -15.26 -11.89 -16.53
C ASP A 678 -16.58 -12.64 -16.76
N GLY A 679 -17.34 -12.21 -17.77
CA GLY A 679 -18.66 -12.76 -18.10
C GLY A 679 -19.82 -12.34 -17.20
N HIS A 680 -19.58 -11.64 -16.09
CA HIS A 680 -20.61 -11.25 -15.12
C HIS A 680 -21.00 -9.78 -15.25
N TRP A 681 -22.29 -9.49 -15.40
CA TRP A 681 -22.78 -8.10 -15.36
C TRP A 681 -22.69 -7.52 -13.96
N VAL A 682 -21.92 -6.45 -13.80
CA VAL A 682 -21.74 -5.75 -12.51
C VAL A 682 -22.45 -4.38 -12.55
N PRO A 683 -23.39 -4.10 -11.64
CA PRO A 683 -24.09 -2.83 -11.55
C PRO A 683 -23.19 -1.63 -11.28
N LYS A 684 -23.60 -0.46 -11.80
CA LYS A 684 -22.92 0.82 -11.57
C LYS A 684 -22.82 1.14 -10.08
N GLY A 685 -21.65 1.65 -9.67
CA GLY A 685 -21.37 2.04 -8.28
C GLY A 685 -20.82 0.90 -7.41
N THR A 686 -20.75 -0.34 -7.92
CA THR A 686 -20.13 -1.47 -7.23
C THR A 686 -18.62 -1.29 -7.17
N GLU A 687 -18.01 -1.55 -6.01
CA GLU A 687 -16.55 -1.61 -5.88
C GLU A 687 -16.04 -2.99 -6.31
N VAL A 688 -15.05 -3.04 -7.20
CA VAL A 688 -14.51 -4.28 -7.78
C VAL A 688 -12.99 -4.26 -7.82
N TYR A 689 -12.38 -5.43 -7.67
CA TYR A 689 -10.94 -5.63 -7.89
C TYR A 689 -10.60 -7.10 -8.11
N THR A 690 -9.44 -7.34 -8.72
CA THR A 690 -8.83 -8.67 -8.81
C THR A 690 -7.98 -8.93 -7.57
N SER A 691 -8.21 -10.03 -6.85
CA SER A 691 -7.37 -10.46 -5.74
C SER A 691 -6.03 -10.98 -6.27
N ALA A 692 -4.99 -10.15 -6.21
CA ALA A 692 -3.67 -10.49 -6.74
C ALA A 692 -3.10 -11.76 -6.09
N TRP A 693 -3.20 -11.87 -4.76
CA TRP A 693 -2.77 -13.05 -4.02
C TRP A 693 -3.49 -14.32 -4.46
N THR A 694 -4.82 -14.27 -4.56
CA THR A 694 -5.62 -15.46 -4.91
C THR A 694 -5.29 -15.93 -6.32
N VAL A 695 -5.21 -15.01 -7.29
CA VAL A 695 -4.93 -15.35 -8.69
C VAL A 695 -3.52 -15.94 -8.85
N THR A 696 -2.52 -15.44 -8.12
CA THR A 696 -1.16 -15.95 -8.19
C THR A 696 -0.93 -17.26 -7.43
N HIS A 697 -1.85 -17.63 -6.53
CA HIS A 697 -1.80 -18.86 -5.74
C HIS A 697 -2.87 -19.88 -6.12
N ASP A 698 -3.55 -19.68 -7.24
CA ASP A 698 -4.55 -20.62 -7.77
C ASP A 698 -3.85 -21.73 -8.58
N GLU A 699 -4.13 -22.99 -8.26
CA GLU A 699 -3.62 -24.17 -8.97
C GLU A 699 -4.07 -24.23 -10.43
N GLN A 700 -5.17 -23.54 -10.78
CA GLN A 700 -5.62 -23.41 -12.17
C GLN A 700 -4.69 -22.52 -13.00
N ASN A 701 -3.96 -21.59 -12.37
CA ASN A 701 -3.03 -20.70 -13.04
C ASN A 701 -1.57 -21.15 -12.87
N PHE A 702 -1.21 -21.69 -11.70
CA PHE A 702 0.17 -22.07 -11.39
C PHE A 702 0.22 -23.47 -10.78
N HIS A 703 0.91 -24.40 -11.43
CA HIS A 703 1.25 -25.69 -10.87
C HIS A 703 2.17 -25.50 -9.65
N ARG A 704 1.81 -26.18 -8.54
CA ARG A 704 2.47 -26.06 -7.24
C ARG A 704 2.64 -24.58 -6.85
N PRO A 705 1.53 -23.86 -6.66
CA PRO A 705 1.53 -22.39 -6.59
C PRO A 705 2.26 -21.85 -5.36
N TYR A 706 2.42 -22.64 -4.30
CA TYR A 706 3.11 -22.25 -3.07
C TYR A 706 4.61 -22.58 -3.07
N ASP A 707 5.10 -23.26 -4.10
CA ASP A 707 6.53 -23.56 -4.23
C ASP A 707 7.23 -22.44 -5.01
N PHE A 708 8.43 -22.06 -4.55
CA PHE A 708 9.25 -21.05 -5.20
C PHE A 708 10.01 -21.69 -6.38
N ILE A 709 9.48 -21.53 -7.60
CA ILE A 709 10.01 -22.18 -8.82
C ILE A 709 10.28 -21.12 -9.89
N PRO A 710 11.45 -20.45 -9.87
CA PRO A 710 11.82 -19.49 -10.91
C PRO A 710 11.79 -20.06 -12.33
N GLU A 711 12.06 -21.36 -12.49
CA GLU A 711 12.07 -22.03 -13.79
C GLU A 711 10.78 -21.84 -14.59
N ARG A 712 9.62 -21.57 -13.95
CA ARG A 712 8.35 -21.31 -14.68
C ARG A 712 8.40 -20.11 -15.60
N TRP A 713 9.29 -19.16 -15.32
CA TRP A 713 9.45 -17.93 -16.10
C TRP A 713 10.40 -18.11 -17.29
N ILE A 714 11.11 -19.24 -17.36
CA ILE A 714 12.15 -19.52 -18.36
C ILE A 714 11.65 -20.60 -19.34
N GLY A 715 11.94 -20.40 -20.63
CA GLY A 715 11.57 -21.35 -21.68
C GLY A 715 10.11 -21.24 -22.15
N THR A 716 9.76 -22.13 -23.09
CA THR A 716 8.55 -22.04 -23.92
C THR A 716 7.50 -23.12 -23.63
N ASN A 717 7.81 -24.14 -22.82
CA ASN A 717 6.82 -25.13 -22.35
C ASN A 717 6.20 -24.66 -21.02
N ARG A 718 5.18 -23.82 -21.10
CA ARG A 718 4.57 -23.26 -19.89
C ARG A 718 3.28 -24.01 -19.58
N VAL A 719 3.35 -24.79 -18.49
CA VAL A 719 2.15 -25.36 -17.84
C VAL A 719 1.36 -24.25 -17.16
N ASP A 720 2.04 -23.19 -16.71
CA ASP A 720 1.46 -22.09 -15.95
C ASP A 720 0.98 -20.93 -16.82
N ASN A 721 -0.11 -20.30 -16.39
CA ASN A 721 -0.65 -19.08 -16.95
C ASN A 721 0.02 -17.85 -16.34
N LEU A 722 1.15 -17.42 -16.92
CA LEU A 722 1.93 -16.30 -16.37
C LEU A 722 1.19 -14.94 -16.41
N GLU A 723 0.17 -14.78 -17.26
CA GLU A 723 -0.64 -13.54 -17.29
C GLU A 723 -1.41 -13.30 -16.00
N ALA A 724 -1.59 -14.34 -15.17
CA ALA A 724 -2.21 -14.26 -13.86
C ALA A 724 -1.40 -13.39 -12.87
N SER A 725 -0.08 -13.27 -13.05
CA SER A 725 0.78 -12.43 -12.22
C SER A 725 0.89 -11.02 -12.79
N GLN A 726 0.22 -10.06 -12.16
CA GLN A 726 0.26 -8.64 -12.54
C GLN A 726 0.69 -7.73 -11.37
N PRO A 727 1.93 -7.90 -10.83
CA PRO A 727 2.38 -7.18 -9.65
C PRO A 727 2.42 -5.66 -9.82
N PHE A 728 2.51 -5.18 -11.06
CA PHE A 728 2.54 -3.76 -11.41
C PHE A 728 1.20 -3.21 -11.94
N SER A 729 0.12 -4.00 -11.89
CA SER A 729 -1.18 -3.69 -12.52
C SER A 729 -1.08 -3.49 -14.05
N LEU A 730 -2.24 -3.35 -14.71
CA LEU A 730 -2.36 -3.10 -16.14
C LEU A 730 -2.90 -1.69 -16.47
N GLY A 731 -2.77 -1.33 -17.75
CA GLY A 731 -3.46 -0.21 -18.39
C GLY A 731 -2.99 1.19 -17.97
N PRO A 732 -3.83 2.23 -18.13
CA PRO A 732 -3.42 3.62 -17.96
C PRO A 732 -2.95 3.96 -16.52
N ARG A 733 -3.39 3.15 -15.55
CA ARG A 733 -3.06 3.27 -14.12
C ARG A 733 -1.95 2.29 -13.65
N GLY A 734 -1.28 1.58 -14.57
CA GLY A 734 -0.14 0.72 -14.24
C GLY A 734 0.99 1.48 -13.53
N CYS A 735 1.80 0.75 -12.75
CA CYS A 735 2.84 1.32 -11.90
C CYS A 735 3.84 2.17 -12.70
N LEU A 736 4.07 3.41 -12.25
CA LEU A 736 5.04 4.32 -12.86
C LEU A 736 6.48 3.85 -12.62
N GLY A 737 6.74 3.21 -11.47
CA GLY A 737 8.05 2.71 -11.06
C GLY A 737 8.42 1.33 -11.60
N LYS A 738 7.63 0.73 -12.52
CA LYS A 738 7.90 -0.63 -13.06
C LYS A 738 9.34 -0.77 -13.61
N ASN A 739 9.83 0.26 -14.31
CA ASN A 739 11.19 0.27 -14.87
C ASN A 739 12.29 0.34 -13.80
N MET A 740 12.01 0.96 -12.65
CA MET A 740 12.94 1.06 -11.53
C MET A 740 13.13 -0.29 -10.82
N SER A 741 12.09 -1.14 -10.83
CA SER A 741 12.13 -2.48 -10.25
C SER A 741 12.77 -3.53 -11.17
N ALA A 742 13.36 -3.11 -12.30
CA ALA A 742 14.16 -3.93 -13.22
C ALA A 742 13.54 -5.30 -13.62
N GLN A 743 12.22 -5.34 -13.86
CA GLN A 743 11.60 -6.47 -14.56
C GLN A 743 11.56 -6.21 -16.05
N ILE A 744 12.21 -7.06 -16.84
CA ILE A 744 11.79 -7.27 -18.22
C ILE A 744 10.59 -8.23 -18.16
N PRO A 745 9.39 -7.85 -18.64
CA PRO A 745 8.41 -8.87 -18.99
C PRO A 745 9.04 -9.70 -20.12
N LEU A 746 9.56 -10.89 -19.77
CA LEU A 746 10.13 -11.87 -20.70
C LEU A 746 9.17 -12.20 -21.86
N THR A 747 7.89 -11.85 -21.73
CA THR A 747 6.83 -11.96 -22.74
C THR A 747 6.59 -10.69 -23.56
N GLU A 748 6.73 -9.48 -23.01
CA GLU A 748 6.17 -8.26 -23.63
C GLU A 748 7.21 -7.47 -24.46
N LYS A 749 8.51 -7.61 -24.16
CA LYS A 749 9.59 -7.01 -24.97
C LYS A 749 9.95 -7.87 -26.19
N VAL A 750 9.67 -9.17 -26.11
CA VAL A 750 9.81 -10.16 -27.20
C VAL A 750 8.60 -10.04 -28.14
N ALA A 751 7.36 -9.99 -27.60
CA ALA A 751 6.14 -10.06 -28.42
C ALA A 751 5.84 -8.87 -29.36
N LYS A 752 6.51 -7.71 -29.24
CA LYS A 752 6.33 -6.59 -30.18
C LYS A 752 7.34 -6.56 -31.32
N GLU A 753 8.52 -7.14 -31.12
CA GLU A 753 9.56 -7.24 -32.14
C GLU A 753 9.51 -8.60 -32.86
N ASP A 754 8.95 -9.63 -32.22
CA ASP A 754 8.84 -10.98 -32.78
C ASP A 754 7.50 -11.28 -33.43
N ALA A 755 7.53 -12.12 -34.47
CA ALA A 755 6.37 -12.67 -35.13
C ALA A 755 5.69 -13.68 -34.21
N ASP A 756 4.38 -13.50 -34.00
CA ASP A 756 3.55 -14.49 -33.31
C ASP A 756 3.29 -15.69 -34.24
N LEU A 757 4.22 -16.66 -34.23
CA LEU A 757 4.09 -17.89 -35.00
C LEU A 757 3.30 -18.95 -34.23
N ARG A 758 2.36 -19.60 -34.92
CA ARG A 758 1.64 -20.78 -34.43
C ARG A 758 2.63 -21.90 -34.07
N VAL A 759 2.32 -22.65 -33.01
CA VAL A 759 3.10 -23.83 -32.59
C VAL A 759 2.33 -25.10 -32.96
N VAL A 760 2.94 -25.92 -33.81
CA VAL A 760 2.39 -27.20 -34.29
C VAL A 760 3.15 -28.33 -33.61
N SER A 761 2.46 -29.27 -32.96
CA SER A 761 3.11 -30.39 -32.28
C SER A 761 3.41 -31.54 -33.24
N LEU A 762 4.68 -31.90 -33.40
CA LEU A 762 5.08 -33.02 -34.24
C LEU A 762 4.51 -34.35 -33.73
N GLN A 763 4.53 -34.57 -32.41
CA GLN A 763 3.98 -35.80 -31.82
C GLN A 763 2.47 -35.94 -32.13
N LYS A 764 1.70 -34.86 -31.97
CA LYS A 764 0.27 -34.89 -32.30
C LYS A 764 0.00 -35.09 -33.81
N LEU A 765 0.87 -34.58 -34.68
CA LEU A 765 0.79 -34.86 -36.12
C LEU A 765 1.06 -36.35 -36.42
N ILE A 766 2.00 -36.98 -35.72
CA ILE A 766 2.25 -38.42 -35.79
C ILE A 766 0.99 -39.19 -35.34
N ASP A 767 0.41 -38.79 -34.21
CA ASP A 767 -0.79 -39.41 -33.62
C ASP A 767 -2.06 -39.18 -34.45
N GLY A 768 -2.03 -38.27 -35.42
CA GLY A 768 -3.14 -38.00 -36.35
C GLY A 768 -4.24 -37.08 -35.79
N ASP A 769 -3.94 -36.28 -34.76
CA ASP A 769 -4.87 -35.36 -34.10
C ASP A 769 -5.51 -34.38 -35.12
N ALA A 770 -6.84 -34.27 -35.08
CA ALA A 770 -7.60 -33.42 -35.99
C ALA A 770 -7.38 -31.93 -35.75
N SER A 771 -7.24 -31.48 -34.50
CA SER A 771 -7.11 -30.03 -34.20
C SER A 771 -5.78 -29.48 -34.71
N VAL A 772 -4.71 -30.27 -34.59
CA VAL A 772 -3.35 -29.87 -35.00
C VAL A 772 -3.23 -29.79 -36.52
N LYS A 773 -4.01 -30.58 -37.27
CA LYS A 773 -4.08 -30.47 -38.73
C LYS A 773 -4.65 -29.13 -39.19
N GLU A 774 -5.69 -28.63 -38.50
CA GLU A 774 -6.27 -27.32 -38.81
C GLU A 774 -5.30 -26.18 -38.48
N ASP A 775 -4.60 -26.27 -37.35
CA ASP A 775 -3.57 -25.28 -36.97
C ASP A 775 -2.39 -25.26 -37.95
N LEU A 776 -1.95 -26.43 -38.41
CA LEU A 776 -0.93 -26.57 -39.45
C LEU A 776 -1.38 -25.93 -40.76
N LEU A 777 -2.61 -26.20 -41.21
CA LEU A 777 -3.11 -25.61 -42.45
C LEU A 777 -3.18 -24.08 -42.34
N LYS A 778 -3.74 -23.54 -41.25
CA LYS A 778 -3.80 -22.09 -41.00
C LYS A 778 -2.42 -21.44 -41.00
N ALA A 779 -1.46 -22.06 -40.32
CA ALA A 779 -0.08 -21.59 -40.31
C ALA A 779 0.50 -21.47 -41.73
N CYS A 780 0.30 -22.49 -42.57
CA CYS A 780 0.79 -22.50 -43.94
C CYS A 780 0.05 -21.52 -44.86
N THR A 781 -1.23 -21.22 -44.61
CA THR A 781 -2.03 -20.31 -45.45
C THR A 781 -1.97 -18.84 -45.01
N GLU A 782 -1.70 -18.54 -43.74
CA GLU A 782 -1.70 -17.17 -43.22
C GLU A 782 -0.34 -16.48 -43.37
N LEU A 783 0.74 -17.15 -42.96
CA LEU A 783 2.10 -16.59 -42.96
C LEU A 783 3.10 -17.49 -43.66
N GLY A 784 2.83 -18.79 -43.78
CA GLY A 784 3.81 -19.74 -44.32
C GLY A 784 4.98 -20.01 -43.38
N PHE A 785 4.96 -19.50 -42.14
CA PHE A 785 5.95 -19.77 -41.09
C PHE A 785 5.26 -20.27 -39.82
N PHE A 786 5.86 -21.27 -39.16
CA PHE A 786 5.40 -21.79 -37.87
C PHE A 786 6.50 -22.45 -37.06
N TYR A 787 6.27 -22.63 -35.76
CA TYR A 787 7.11 -23.49 -34.93
C TYR A 787 6.61 -24.93 -34.99
N LEU A 788 7.52 -25.87 -35.18
CA LEU A 788 7.26 -27.31 -35.03
C LEU A 788 7.90 -27.79 -33.72
N ASP A 789 7.07 -28.25 -32.78
CA ASP A 789 7.53 -28.79 -31.49
C ASP A 789 8.02 -30.23 -31.64
N CYS A 790 9.34 -30.42 -31.52
CA CYS A 790 10.04 -31.69 -31.71
C CYS A 790 10.38 -32.40 -30.38
N ARG A 791 10.01 -31.84 -29.22
CA ARG A 791 10.51 -32.29 -27.91
C ARG A 791 10.01 -33.67 -27.50
N ASN A 792 8.77 -34.00 -27.86
CA ASN A 792 8.08 -35.20 -27.36
C ASN A 792 8.13 -36.39 -28.31
N VAL A 793 8.93 -36.33 -29.38
CA VAL A 793 9.02 -37.41 -30.36
C VAL A 793 10.12 -38.40 -29.97
N ALA A 794 9.77 -39.69 -29.91
CA ALA A 794 10.67 -40.83 -29.75
C ALA A 794 11.86 -40.56 -28.80
N SER A 795 11.56 -40.25 -27.53
CA SER A 795 12.54 -40.04 -26.45
C SER A 795 13.59 -38.94 -26.73
N GLY A 796 13.25 -37.91 -27.52
CA GLY A 796 14.15 -36.79 -27.81
C GLY A 796 15.16 -37.09 -28.92
N ARG A 797 14.97 -38.14 -29.72
CA ARG A 797 15.85 -38.52 -30.84
C ARG A 797 16.19 -37.34 -31.77
N ILE A 798 15.17 -36.61 -32.23
CA ILE A 798 15.36 -35.47 -33.17
C ILE A 798 16.27 -34.42 -32.56
N MET A 799 16.08 -34.09 -31.27
CA MET A 799 16.89 -33.08 -30.60
C MET A 799 18.34 -33.54 -30.42
N LYS A 800 18.58 -34.84 -30.23
CA LYS A 800 19.93 -35.40 -30.22
C LYS A 800 20.59 -35.26 -31.59
N GLU A 801 19.90 -35.64 -32.66
CA GLU A 801 20.41 -35.53 -34.04
C GLU A 801 20.74 -34.07 -34.41
N VAL A 802 19.92 -33.10 -33.98
CA VAL A 802 20.19 -31.66 -34.14
C VAL A 802 21.44 -31.24 -33.37
N GLN A 803 21.63 -31.72 -32.15
CA GLN A 803 22.82 -31.41 -31.36
C GLN A 803 24.10 -31.96 -32.00
N ASP A 804 24.05 -33.20 -32.50
CA ASP A 804 25.16 -33.84 -33.20
C ASP A 804 25.53 -33.04 -34.47
N LEU A 805 24.54 -32.52 -35.20
CA LEU A 805 24.76 -31.64 -36.35
C LEU A 805 25.36 -30.28 -35.99
N TYR A 806 25.04 -29.69 -34.82
CA TYR A 806 25.71 -28.47 -34.35
C TYR A 806 27.19 -28.71 -34.05
N THR A 807 27.50 -29.87 -33.46
CA THR A 807 28.89 -30.29 -33.23
C THR A 807 29.62 -30.47 -34.56
N LEU A 808 29.02 -31.17 -35.53
CA LEU A 808 29.58 -31.33 -36.88
C LEU A 808 29.81 -29.98 -37.58
N ALA A 809 28.84 -29.06 -37.50
CA ALA A 809 28.98 -27.72 -38.07
C ALA A 809 30.18 -26.98 -37.47
N THR A 810 30.29 -26.99 -36.13
CA THR A 810 31.41 -26.35 -35.42
C THR A 810 32.75 -26.95 -35.87
N SER A 811 32.87 -28.29 -35.88
CA SER A 811 34.09 -28.98 -36.31
C SER A 811 34.48 -28.67 -37.76
N PHE A 812 33.51 -28.56 -38.67
CA PHE A 812 33.80 -28.14 -40.06
C PHE A 812 34.26 -26.67 -40.13
N TYR A 813 33.61 -25.78 -39.40
CA TYR A 813 33.93 -24.34 -39.45
C TYR A 813 35.22 -23.96 -38.73
N ASP A 814 35.72 -24.82 -37.85
CA ASP A 814 37.04 -24.72 -37.20
C ASP A 814 38.20 -25.11 -38.14
N LEU A 815 37.91 -25.75 -39.28
CA LEU A 815 38.93 -26.03 -40.30
C LEU A 815 39.52 -24.73 -40.87
N PRO A 816 40.81 -24.72 -41.25
CA PRO A 816 41.44 -23.59 -41.93
C PRO A 816 40.64 -23.17 -43.16
N GLN A 817 40.57 -21.86 -43.41
CA GLN A 817 39.80 -21.31 -44.55
C GLN A 817 40.24 -21.91 -45.90
N GLU A 818 41.53 -22.19 -46.06
CA GLU A 818 42.10 -22.83 -47.25
C GLU A 818 41.54 -24.24 -47.48
N GLU A 819 41.30 -24.99 -46.41
CA GLU A 819 40.75 -26.34 -46.47
C GLU A 819 39.26 -26.32 -46.83
N LYS A 820 38.49 -25.41 -46.22
CA LYS A 820 37.08 -25.21 -46.56
C LYS A 820 36.92 -24.76 -48.02
N SER A 821 37.80 -23.85 -48.48
CA SER A 821 37.72 -23.28 -49.83
C SER A 821 38.02 -24.28 -50.95
N ARG A 822 38.61 -25.46 -50.66
CA ARG A 822 38.75 -26.56 -51.63
C ARG A 822 37.42 -27.10 -52.13
N TRP A 823 36.35 -26.88 -51.35
CA TRP A 823 35.01 -27.37 -51.61
C TRP A 823 34.06 -26.25 -52.08
N LEU A 824 34.60 -25.11 -52.53
CA LEU A 824 33.82 -24.02 -53.10
C LEU A 824 33.02 -24.51 -54.31
N VAL A 825 31.70 -24.30 -54.30
CA VAL A 825 30.83 -24.63 -55.42
C VAL A 825 30.05 -23.40 -55.86
N ASP A 826 30.37 -22.92 -57.07
CA ASP A 826 29.71 -21.79 -57.72
C ASP A 826 29.17 -22.19 -59.11
N ARG A 827 28.33 -23.23 -59.13
CA ARG A 827 27.71 -23.76 -60.36
C ARG A 827 26.27 -24.21 -60.11
N ASP A 828 25.56 -24.55 -61.18
CA ASP A 828 24.21 -25.12 -61.09
C ASP A 828 24.22 -26.49 -60.42
N HIS A 829 23.08 -26.84 -59.81
CA HIS A 829 22.93 -28.13 -59.17
C HIS A 829 22.86 -29.24 -60.23
N ASP A 830 23.54 -30.35 -59.94
CA ASP A 830 23.51 -31.57 -60.71
C ASP A 830 23.22 -32.78 -59.78
N GLU A 831 22.87 -33.92 -60.36
CA GLU A 831 22.50 -35.13 -59.60
C GLU A 831 23.68 -35.84 -58.90
N HIS A 832 24.91 -35.40 -59.15
CA HIS A 832 26.15 -35.98 -58.61
C HIS A 832 26.80 -35.10 -57.53
N LEU A 833 26.27 -33.89 -57.29
CA LEU A 833 26.82 -32.96 -56.32
C LEU A 833 26.56 -33.45 -54.89
N VAL A 834 27.60 -33.97 -54.23
CA VAL A 834 27.50 -34.50 -52.85
C VAL A 834 27.51 -33.40 -51.80
N MET A 835 28.37 -32.39 -51.98
CA MET A 835 28.49 -31.26 -51.08
C MET A 835 28.88 -29.98 -51.82
N GLY A 836 28.62 -28.82 -51.20
CA GLY A 836 29.10 -27.54 -51.67
C GLY A 836 29.32 -26.54 -50.54
N TYR A 837 30.41 -25.79 -50.61
CA TYR A 837 30.73 -24.75 -49.64
C TYR A 837 30.65 -23.36 -50.29
N LYS A 838 30.16 -22.38 -49.53
CA LYS A 838 30.11 -20.96 -49.88
C LYS A 838 30.75 -20.13 -48.76
N PRO A 839 31.79 -19.32 -49.04
CA PRO A 839 32.40 -18.43 -48.05
C PRO A 839 31.57 -17.14 -47.86
N ALA A 840 31.74 -16.49 -46.69
CA ALA A 840 31.10 -15.21 -46.39
C ALA A 840 31.63 -14.08 -47.28
N GLY A 841 30.71 -13.23 -47.75
CA GLY A 841 30.98 -12.09 -48.62
C GLY A 841 30.91 -12.43 -50.11
N HIS A 842 30.45 -13.63 -50.46
CA HIS A 842 30.40 -14.11 -51.84
C HIS A 842 29.18 -13.56 -52.60
N GLY A 843 28.04 -13.38 -51.93
CA GLY A 843 26.81 -12.77 -52.47
C GLY A 843 26.52 -11.37 -51.93
N ASN A 844 25.38 -10.81 -52.32
CA ASN A 844 24.91 -9.50 -51.86
C ASN A 844 24.29 -9.59 -50.46
N GLY A 845 24.62 -8.63 -49.61
CA GLY A 845 24.09 -8.54 -48.24
C GLY A 845 22.73 -7.84 -48.20
N PRO A 846 22.08 -7.81 -47.01
CA PRO A 846 20.83 -7.10 -46.79
C PRO A 846 21.03 -5.58 -46.84
N VAL A 847 22.23 -5.05 -46.58
CA VAL A 847 22.52 -3.61 -46.67
C VAL A 847 22.97 -3.26 -48.09
N GLU A 848 22.42 -2.18 -48.65
CA GLU A 848 22.76 -1.72 -50.00
C GLU A 848 24.28 -1.47 -50.14
N GLY A 849 24.87 -2.01 -51.21
CA GLY A 849 26.32 -1.93 -51.47
C GLY A 849 27.21 -2.83 -50.63
N LYS A 850 26.67 -3.56 -49.65
CA LYS A 850 27.43 -4.47 -48.75
C LYS A 850 27.29 -5.93 -49.18
N LYS A 851 28.23 -6.78 -48.75
CA LYS A 851 28.23 -8.22 -49.06
C LYS A 851 27.58 -9.03 -47.94
N ASP A 852 27.21 -10.27 -48.23
CA ASP A 852 26.62 -11.15 -47.23
C ASP A 852 27.60 -11.52 -46.11
N GLY A 853 27.06 -11.80 -44.93
CA GLY A 853 27.79 -12.16 -43.72
C GLY A 853 27.58 -13.60 -43.29
N PHE A 854 27.52 -14.54 -44.23
CA PHE A 854 27.34 -15.95 -43.88
C PHE A 854 28.18 -16.92 -44.72
N GLU A 855 28.72 -17.93 -44.06
CA GLU A 855 29.30 -19.12 -44.69
C GLU A 855 28.23 -20.21 -44.74
N GLY A 856 28.19 -21.00 -45.81
CA GLY A 856 27.22 -22.08 -45.97
C GLY A 856 27.87 -23.37 -46.44
N LEU A 857 27.65 -24.46 -45.71
CA LEU A 857 27.97 -25.82 -46.15
C LEU A 857 26.65 -26.53 -46.48
N MET A 858 26.50 -26.95 -47.74
CA MET A 858 25.35 -27.70 -48.22
C MET A 858 25.74 -29.17 -48.45
N LEU A 859 24.94 -30.08 -47.92
CA LEU A 859 25.09 -31.54 -48.01
C LEU A 859 23.86 -32.11 -48.70
N PHE A 860 24.03 -32.76 -49.85
CA PHE A 860 22.92 -33.20 -50.69
C PHE A 860 22.48 -34.62 -50.34
N GLU A 861 21.20 -34.77 -50.00
CA GLU A 861 20.66 -36.00 -49.39
C GLU A 861 20.85 -37.24 -50.28
N GLN A 862 20.39 -37.16 -51.54
CA GLN A 862 20.36 -38.30 -52.45
C GLN A 862 21.76 -38.86 -52.75
N PRO A 863 22.75 -38.04 -53.18
CA PRO A 863 24.11 -38.53 -53.39
C PRO A 863 24.74 -39.13 -52.11
N ILE A 864 24.57 -38.49 -50.95
CA ILE A 864 25.09 -38.96 -49.67
C ILE A 864 24.49 -40.30 -49.27
N SER A 865 23.19 -40.51 -49.52
CA SER A 865 22.50 -41.77 -49.19
C SER A 865 23.05 -42.99 -49.94
N LYS A 866 23.77 -42.78 -51.06
CA LYS A 866 24.36 -43.84 -51.90
C LYS A 866 25.80 -44.20 -51.53
N ILE A 867 26.40 -43.50 -50.56
CA ILE A 867 27.80 -43.69 -50.15
C ILE A 867 27.83 -44.67 -48.98
N ASP A 868 28.17 -45.94 -49.18
CA ASP A 868 28.18 -46.94 -48.09
C ASP A 868 29.45 -46.87 -47.21
N ASP A 869 30.60 -46.54 -47.82
CA ASP A 869 31.90 -46.49 -47.14
C ASP A 869 32.29 -45.03 -46.84
N PRO A 870 32.46 -44.62 -45.57
CA PRO A 870 32.96 -43.29 -45.19
C PRO A 870 34.23 -42.86 -45.92
N SER A 871 35.15 -43.79 -46.23
CA SER A 871 36.40 -43.48 -46.93
C SER A 871 36.21 -43.05 -48.39
N SER A 872 35.02 -43.34 -48.95
CA SER A 872 34.63 -42.93 -50.30
C SER A 872 33.91 -41.57 -50.36
N PHE A 873 33.68 -40.93 -49.20
CA PHE A 873 33.05 -39.61 -49.14
C PHE A 873 33.95 -38.54 -49.78
N PRO A 874 33.48 -37.81 -50.82
CA PRO A 874 34.29 -36.80 -51.51
C PRO A 874 34.25 -35.46 -50.76
N GLY A 875 34.81 -35.42 -49.55
CA GLY A 875 34.81 -34.25 -48.68
C GLY A 875 35.84 -34.32 -47.53
N PRO A 876 35.84 -33.34 -46.60
CA PRO A 876 36.70 -33.36 -45.42
C PRO A 876 36.47 -34.58 -44.53
N GLU A 877 37.54 -35.07 -43.89
CA GLU A 877 37.46 -36.22 -42.97
C GLU A 877 36.46 -35.98 -41.83
N VAL A 878 36.30 -34.73 -41.36
CA VAL A 878 35.34 -34.39 -40.30
C VAL A 878 33.89 -34.69 -40.68
N ILE A 879 33.53 -34.64 -41.96
CA ILE A 879 32.19 -35.00 -42.44
C ILE A 879 32.10 -36.50 -42.74
N ALA A 880 33.16 -37.05 -43.35
CA ALA A 880 33.23 -38.48 -43.64
C ALA A 880 33.06 -39.34 -42.36
N ASN A 881 33.70 -38.94 -41.26
CA ASN A 881 33.63 -39.65 -39.98
C ASN A 881 32.22 -39.65 -39.35
N GLU A 882 31.38 -38.67 -39.72
CA GLU A 882 30.03 -38.51 -39.19
C GLU A 882 28.94 -38.89 -40.22
N LEU A 883 29.30 -39.67 -41.25
CA LEU A 883 28.43 -40.02 -42.36
C LEU A 883 27.13 -40.74 -41.93
N ASP A 884 27.21 -41.68 -40.99
CA ASP A 884 26.04 -42.43 -40.52
C ASP A 884 25.08 -41.59 -39.67
N PRO A 885 25.53 -40.84 -38.65
CA PRO A 885 24.69 -39.86 -37.95
C PRO A 885 24.07 -38.83 -38.90
N LEU A 886 24.82 -38.35 -39.88
CA LEU A 886 24.34 -37.40 -40.90
C LEU A 886 23.20 -37.99 -41.72
N LYS A 887 23.35 -39.22 -42.25
CA LYS A 887 22.28 -39.92 -42.99
C LYS A 887 21.05 -40.13 -42.13
N GLN A 888 21.24 -40.49 -40.85
CA GLN A 888 20.13 -40.68 -39.93
C GLN A 888 19.34 -39.38 -39.73
N ALA A 889 20.02 -38.26 -39.47
CA ALA A 889 19.39 -36.96 -39.29
C ALA A 889 18.65 -36.51 -40.56
N MET A 890 19.25 -36.68 -41.75
CA MET A 890 18.59 -36.39 -43.02
C MET A 890 17.31 -37.21 -43.21
N SER A 891 17.35 -38.52 -42.91
CA SER A 891 16.18 -39.39 -42.98
C SER A 891 15.07 -38.93 -42.02
N SER A 892 15.40 -38.57 -40.79
CA SER A 892 14.45 -38.05 -39.80
C SER A 892 13.80 -36.75 -40.29
N PHE A 893 14.57 -35.80 -40.79
CA PHE A 893 14.03 -34.53 -41.30
C PHE A 893 13.16 -34.74 -42.54
N ARG A 894 13.53 -35.67 -43.43
CA ARG A 894 12.69 -36.06 -44.57
C ARG A 894 11.35 -36.63 -44.14
N GLU A 895 11.35 -37.54 -43.17
CA GLU A 895 10.13 -38.14 -42.63
C GLU A 895 9.22 -37.07 -42.02
N MET A 896 9.81 -36.12 -41.28
CA MET A 896 9.09 -34.96 -40.74
C MET A 896 8.46 -34.11 -41.86
N SER A 897 9.22 -33.75 -42.90
CA SER A 897 8.71 -32.92 -43.99
C SER A 897 7.60 -33.63 -44.79
N VAL A 898 7.77 -34.91 -45.09
CA VAL A 898 6.75 -35.70 -45.80
C VAL A 898 5.49 -35.88 -44.95
N LEU A 899 5.62 -36.04 -43.63
CA LEU A 899 4.49 -36.06 -42.71
C LEU A 899 3.72 -34.74 -42.75
N LEU A 900 4.42 -33.59 -42.71
CA LEU A 900 3.78 -32.28 -42.81
C LEU A 900 2.99 -32.14 -44.12
N LEU A 901 3.59 -32.48 -45.27
CA LEU A 901 2.92 -32.45 -46.57
C LEU A 901 1.68 -33.36 -46.62
N THR A 902 1.79 -34.55 -46.01
CA THR A 902 0.68 -35.50 -45.92
C THR A 902 -0.47 -34.92 -45.10
N ARG A 903 -0.17 -34.32 -43.93
CA ARG A 903 -1.18 -33.72 -43.06
C ARG A 903 -1.83 -32.47 -43.65
N ILE A 904 -1.08 -31.66 -44.40
CA ILE A 904 -1.62 -30.54 -45.18
C ILE A 904 -2.56 -31.04 -46.27
N SER A 905 -2.15 -32.09 -47.02
CA SER A 905 -2.98 -32.69 -48.08
C SER A 905 -4.28 -33.27 -47.53
N GLU A 906 -4.21 -33.97 -46.38
CA GLU A 906 -5.39 -34.46 -45.66
C GLU A 906 -6.33 -33.34 -45.22
N ALA A 907 -5.78 -32.24 -44.68
CA ALA A 907 -6.57 -31.09 -44.23
C ALA A 907 -7.29 -30.38 -45.38
N LEU A 908 -6.69 -30.37 -46.58
CA LEU A 908 -7.29 -29.84 -47.81
C LEU A 908 -8.19 -30.86 -48.53
N GLY A 909 -8.31 -32.09 -48.02
CA GLY A 909 -9.10 -33.16 -48.64
C GLY A 909 -8.54 -33.66 -49.99
N LEU A 910 -7.25 -33.44 -50.24
CA LEU A 910 -6.57 -33.88 -51.47
C LEU A 910 -6.37 -35.40 -51.43
N LYS A 911 -6.73 -36.08 -52.52
CA LYS A 911 -6.60 -37.53 -52.69
C LYS A 911 -5.75 -37.85 -53.92
N ASP A 912 -5.16 -39.04 -53.90
CA ASP A 912 -4.43 -39.64 -55.02
C ASP A 912 -3.40 -38.66 -55.62
N ASN A 913 -3.44 -38.42 -56.93
CA ASN A 913 -2.48 -37.65 -57.70
C ASN A 913 -2.42 -36.14 -57.37
N LEU A 914 -3.27 -35.66 -56.48
CA LEU A 914 -3.28 -34.26 -56.05
C LEU A 914 -2.56 -34.03 -54.71
N ALA A 915 -2.13 -35.09 -54.02
CA ALA A 915 -1.50 -34.95 -52.72
C ALA A 915 -0.05 -34.44 -52.81
N TYR A 916 0.32 -33.47 -51.98
CA TYR A 916 1.60 -32.76 -52.10
C TYR A 916 2.84 -33.64 -51.84
N GLN A 917 2.70 -34.69 -51.03
CA GLN A 917 3.79 -35.65 -50.80
C GLN A 917 4.17 -36.44 -52.07
N GLN A 918 3.33 -36.47 -53.11
CA GLN A 918 3.64 -37.18 -54.36
C GLN A 918 4.76 -36.52 -55.17
N TYR A 919 5.03 -35.23 -54.94
CA TYR A 919 6.13 -34.49 -55.54
C TYR A 919 7.49 -34.81 -54.89
N HIS A 920 7.52 -35.72 -53.90
CA HIS A 920 8.65 -35.97 -53.00
C HIS A 920 8.86 -37.47 -52.73
N ARG A 921 8.80 -38.34 -53.75
CA ARG A 921 8.94 -39.80 -53.61
C ARG A 921 10.36 -40.17 -53.17
N LYS A 922 10.48 -41.19 -52.31
CA LYS A 922 11.75 -41.59 -51.66
C LYS A 922 12.88 -41.91 -52.62
N ASN A 923 12.57 -42.56 -53.74
CA ASN A 923 13.58 -43.07 -54.68
C ASN A 923 13.76 -42.18 -55.92
N ALA A 924 13.08 -41.03 -55.98
CA ALA A 924 13.21 -40.11 -57.09
C ALA A 924 14.38 -39.15 -56.87
N VAL A 925 15.02 -38.74 -57.97
CA VAL A 925 16.15 -37.82 -57.92
C VAL A 925 15.65 -36.43 -57.55
N CYS A 926 16.16 -35.86 -56.46
CA CYS A 926 15.76 -34.53 -55.98
C CYS A 926 16.98 -33.75 -55.46
N PRO A 927 16.99 -32.42 -55.59
CA PRO A 927 18.09 -31.56 -55.12
C PRO A 927 17.97 -31.19 -53.63
N THR A 928 17.28 -32.00 -52.82
CA THR A 928 17.08 -31.80 -51.38
C THR A 928 18.43 -31.79 -50.65
N ALA A 929 18.60 -30.83 -49.74
CA ALA A 929 19.88 -30.59 -49.08
C ALA A 929 19.73 -30.22 -47.60
N LEU A 930 20.69 -30.66 -46.79
CA LEU A 930 20.92 -30.18 -45.44
C LEU A 930 22.00 -29.09 -45.49
N GLY A 931 21.66 -27.88 -45.06
CA GLY A 931 22.58 -26.77 -44.88
C GLY A 931 23.03 -26.65 -43.43
N LEU A 932 24.34 -26.61 -43.22
CA LEU A 932 24.96 -26.14 -41.98
C LEU A 932 25.47 -24.73 -42.27
N LEU A 933 24.83 -23.72 -41.68
CA LEU A 933 25.09 -22.31 -41.98
C LEU A 933 25.72 -21.62 -40.77
N LYS A 934 26.71 -20.75 -41.02
CA LYS A 934 27.36 -19.91 -40.00
C LYS A 934 27.24 -18.44 -40.39
N TYR A 935 26.54 -17.67 -39.57
CA TYR A 935 26.39 -16.23 -39.74
C TYR A 935 27.34 -15.47 -38.81
N THR A 936 28.00 -14.44 -39.34
CA THR A 936 28.74 -13.45 -38.56
C THR A 936 27.82 -12.27 -38.26
N LEU A 937 27.25 -12.23 -37.06
CA LEU A 937 26.36 -11.15 -36.62
C LEU A 937 27.19 -9.98 -36.06
N ALA A 938 27.89 -9.27 -36.93
CA ALA A 938 28.70 -8.09 -36.58
C ALA A 938 27.93 -6.78 -36.78
N GLU A 939 28.44 -5.67 -36.23
CA GLU A 939 27.86 -4.33 -36.42
C GLU A 939 27.77 -3.93 -37.90
N VAL A 940 26.76 -3.09 -38.22
CA VAL A 940 26.47 -2.56 -39.57
C VAL A 940 27.69 -1.93 -40.24
N GLU A 941 28.61 -1.37 -39.46
CA GLU A 941 29.83 -0.75 -39.96
C GLU A 941 30.75 -1.74 -40.69
N ASN A 942 30.62 -3.05 -40.46
CA ASN A 942 31.35 -4.07 -41.21
C ASN A 942 30.81 -4.26 -42.64
N ASP A 943 31.69 -4.62 -43.58
CA ASP A 943 31.34 -4.85 -44.99
C ASP A 943 30.45 -6.07 -45.25
N LYS A 944 30.25 -6.91 -44.23
CA LYS A 944 29.54 -8.20 -44.32
C LYS A 944 28.39 -8.24 -43.32
N VAL A 945 27.17 -8.21 -43.83
CA VAL A 945 25.95 -8.18 -43.01
C VAL A 945 25.08 -9.37 -43.40
N GLY A 946 24.66 -10.19 -42.43
CA GLY A 946 23.64 -11.25 -42.54
C GLY A 946 23.34 -11.84 -43.95
N GLN A 947 22.06 -11.92 -44.33
CA GLN A 947 21.59 -12.43 -45.62
C GLN A 947 20.39 -11.60 -46.11
N ILE A 948 20.41 -11.24 -47.40
CA ILE A 948 19.38 -10.43 -48.06
C ILE A 948 17.98 -11.07 -47.99
N ALA A 949 16.94 -10.24 -48.12
CA ALA A 949 15.56 -10.71 -48.20
C ALA A 949 15.33 -11.66 -49.39
N HIS A 950 14.72 -12.81 -49.12
CA HIS A 950 14.39 -13.82 -50.13
C HIS A 950 13.22 -14.70 -49.70
N SER A 951 12.68 -15.46 -50.65
CA SER A 951 11.88 -16.66 -50.39
C SER A 951 12.65 -17.92 -50.82
N ASP A 952 12.31 -19.07 -50.22
CA ASP A 952 13.00 -20.32 -50.50
C ASP A 952 12.50 -20.99 -51.78
N ALA A 953 13.42 -21.57 -52.56
CA ALA A 953 13.08 -22.21 -53.84
C ALA A 953 12.24 -23.49 -53.68
N GLY A 954 12.41 -24.20 -52.56
CA GLY A 954 11.91 -25.55 -52.34
C GLY A 954 10.43 -25.62 -51.94
N SER A 955 10.06 -26.73 -51.32
CA SER A 955 8.71 -26.96 -50.82
C SER A 955 8.57 -26.61 -49.33
N LEU A 956 9.47 -27.14 -48.49
CA LEU A 956 9.51 -26.84 -47.06
C LEU A 956 10.96 -26.68 -46.61
N SER A 957 11.20 -25.73 -45.73
CA SER A 957 12.47 -25.54 -45.04
C SER A 957 12.26 -25.77 -43.55
N ILE A 958 13.06 -26.63 -42.94
CA ILE A 958 13.05 -26.89 -41.49
C ILE A 958 14.35 -26.33 -40.90
N VAL A 959 14.24 -25.30 -40.08
CA VAL A 959 15.36 -24.55 -39.55
C VAL A 959 15.46 -24.73 -38.03
N PHE A 960 16.62 -25.18 -37.57
CA PHE A 960 17.01 -25.15 -36.15
C PHE A 960 18.08 -24.09 -35.95
N THR A 961 17.84 -23.19 -35.00
CA THR A 961 18.81 -22.17 -34.59
C THR A 961 18.62 -21.84 -33.11
N GLU A 962 19.72 -21.51 -32.43
CA GLU A 962 19.71 -21.11 -31.02
C GLU A 962 19.88 -19.59 -30.83
N VAL A 963 20.26 -18.87 -31.89
CA VAL A 963 20.59 -17.44 -31.85
C VAL A 963 19.63 -16.68 -32.75
N ALA A 964 19.06 -15.58 -32.24
CA ALA A 964 18.11 -14.75 -32.97
C ALA A 964 18.77 -14.03 -34.17
N GLY A 965 17.95 -13.62 -35.13
CA GLY A 965 18.41 -12.86 -36.31
C GLY A 965 17.60 -13.12 -37.58
N LEU A 966 16.75 -14.14 -37.59
CA LEU A 966 15.78 -14.35 -38.66
C LEU A 966 14.65 -13.34 -38.53
N GLN A 967 14.32 -12.64 -39.62
CA GLN A 967 13.13 -11.81 -39.74
C GLN A 967 12.24 -12.32 -40.87
N VAL A 968 10.93 -12.21 -40.69
CA VAL A 968 9.91 -12.49 -41.70
C VAL A 968 9.08 -11.22 -41.97
N LEU A 969 8.73 -11.02 -43.23
CA LEU A 969 7.80 -10.00 -43.68
C LEU A 969 6.42 -10.65 -43.82
N LYS A 970 5.43 -10.18 -43.06
CA LYS A 970 4.07 -10.72 -43.17
C LYS A 970 3.47 -10.40 -44.54
N PRO A 971 2.66 -11.32 -45.12
CA PRO A 971 1.92 -11.03 -46.34
C PRO A 971 1.07 -9.76 -46.17
N ASN A 972 1.09 -8.88 -47.18
CA ASN A 972 0.35 -7.61 -47.21
C ASN A 972 0.74 -6.55 -46.16
N GLU A 973 1.85 -6.75 -45.45
CA GLU A 973 2.44 -5.76 -44.55
C GLU A 973 3.80 -5.28 -45.10
N GLU A 974 4.21 -4.09 -44.66
CA GLU A 974 5.53 -3.51 -44.93
C GLU A 974 6.51 -3.70 -43.75
N THR A 975 6.04 -4.30 -42.65
CA THR A 975 6.81 -4.42 -41.39
C THR A 975 7.48 -5.79 -41.25
N TRP A 976 8.77 -5.77 -40.95
CA TRP A 976 9.57 -6.95 -40.64
C TRP A 976 9.48 -7.32 -39.15
N TYR A 977 9.30 -8.62 -38.88
CA TYR A 977 9.23 -9.17 -37.53
C TYR A 977 10.34 -10.18 -37.31
N TYR A 978 11.01 -10.15 -36.16
CA TYR A 978 11.96 -11.20 -35.79
C TYR A 978 11.27 -12.53 -35.52
N ILE A 979 11.98 -13.65 -35.68
CA ILE A 979 11.52 -14.95 -35.23
C ILE A 979 12.48 -15.40 -34.13
N ALA A 980 12.03 -15.29 -32.89
CA ALA A 980 12.79 -15.75 -31.74
C ALA A 980 13.06 -17.27 -31.80
N PRO A 981 14.30 -17.73 -31.57
CA PRO A 981 14.58 -19.14 -31.37
C PRO A 981 13.77 -19.72 -30.20
N LYS A 982 13.17 -20.90 -30.38
CA LYS A 982 12.49 -21.64 -29.29
C LYS A 982 13.21 -22.96 -29.03
N PRO A 983 13.74 -23.20 -27.81
CA PRO A 983 14.38 -24.47 -27.49
C PRO A 983 13.47 -25.66 -27.77
N GLY A 984 14.01 -26.68 -28.44
CA GLY A 984 13.26 -27.89 -28.79
C GLY A 984 12.29 -27.76 -29.98
N HIS A 985 12.28 -26.61 -30.66
CA HIS A 985 11.42 -26.38 -31.82
C HIS A 985 12.24 -26.12 -33.07
N ALA A 986 11.72 -26.57 -34.21
CA ALA A 986 12.15 -26.07 -35.52
C ALA A 986 11.28 -24.87 -35.92
N VAL A 987 11.85 -23.92 -36.66
CA VAL A 987 11.08 -22.97 -37.46
C VAL A 987 10.87 -23.62 -38.83
N VAL A 988 9.63 -23.77 -39.26
CA VAL A 988 9.30 -24.32 -40.57
C VAL A 988 8.75 -23.22 -41.45
N ASN A 989 9.24 -23.13 -42.69
CA ASN A 989 8.66 -22.26 -43.69
C ASN A 989 8.30 -22.97 -45.00
N VAL A 990 7.23 -22.49 -45.62
CA VAL A 990 6.77 -22.89 -46.95
C VAL A 990 7.60 -22.17 -48.00
N GLY A 991 8.06 -22.92 -49.00
CA GLY A 991 8.82 -22.39 -50.14
C GLY A 991 7.97 -22.21 -51.40
N ASP A 992 8.57 -21.58 -52.40
CA ASP A 992 7.93 -21.19 -53.66
C ASP A 992 7.37 -22.38 -54.44
N ALA A 993 8.10 -23.50 -54.50
CA ALA A 993 7.61 -24.67 -55.24
C ALA A 993 6.33 -25.22 -54.62
N LEU A 994 6.21 -25.26 -53.28
CA LEU A 994 4.98 -25.72 -52.63
C LEU A 994 3.84 -24.70 -52.79
N ARG A 995 4.14 -23.39 -52.75
CA ARG A 995 3.16 -22.35 -53.10
C ARG A 995 2.60 -22.58 -54.50
N PHE A 996 3.45 -22.82 -55.50
CA PHE A 996 3.04 -23.09 -56.88
C PHE A 996 2.26 -24.39 -57.03
N ILE A 997 2.75 -25.49 -56.42
CA ILE A 997 2.04 -26.78 -56.40
C ILE A 997 0.64 -26.64 -55.78
N SER A 998 0.50 -25.81 -54.75
CA SER A 998 -0.79 -25.55 -54.10
C SER A 998 -1.71 -24.59 -54.85
N GLY A 999 -1.29 -24.07 -56.02
CA GLY A 999 -2.04 -23.06 -56.76
C GLY A 999 -2.15 -21.71 -56.04
N GLY A 1000 -1.15 -21.38 -55.20
CA GLY A 1000 -1.13 -20.16 -54.39
C GLY A 1000 -1.93 -20.24 -53.09
N VAL A 1001 -2.43 -21.41 -52.68
CA VAL A 1001 -3.15 -21.60 -51.41
C VAL A 1001 -2.22 -21.46 -50.21
N LEU A 1002 -0.99 -21.96 -50.30
CA LEU A 1002 0.00 -21.88 -49.23
C LEU A 1002 0.93 -20.69 -49.48
N GLU A 1003 1.23 -19.95 -48.42
CA GLU A 1003 2.00 -18.71 -48.52
C GLU A 1003 3.50 -18.97 -48.46
N SER A 1004 4.26 -18.39 -49.39
CA SER A 1004 5.73 -18.36 -49.37
C SER A 1004 6.16 -16.95 -48.99
N SER A 1005 6.59 -16.77 -47.75
CA SER A 1005 6.88 -15.44 -47.18
C SER A 1005 8.34 -15.04 -47.32
N LEU A 1006 8.53 -13.74 -47.57
CA LEU A 1006 9.83 -13.10 -47.58
C LEU A 1006 10.46 -13.13 -46.20
N HIS A 1007 11.72 -13.52 -46.13
CA HIS A 1007 12.50 -13.54 -44.90
C HIS A 1007 13.93 -13.06 -45.15
N ARG A 1008 14.58 -12.52 -44.12
CA ARG A 1008 15.97 -12.03 -44.16
C ARG A 1008 16.70 -12.39 -42.88
N ILE A 1009 18.03 -12.41 -42.91
CA ILE A 1009 18.85 -12.57 -41.70
C ILE A 1009 19.60 -11.26 -41.46
N ILE A 1010 19.37 -10.64 -40.31
CA ILE A 1010 20.10 -9.44 -39.88
C ILE A 1010 20.56 -9.59 -38.42
N PRO A 1011 21.58 -8.84 -37.96
CA PRO A 1011 21.99 -8.84 -36.57
C PRO A 1011 20.85 -8.43 -35.63
N HIS A 1012 20.50 -9.30 -34.68
CA HIS A 1012 19.57 -8.95 -33.62
C HIS A 1012 20.30 -8.12 -32.56
N LYS A 1013 19.69 -7.03 -32.08
CA LYS A 1013 20.32 -6.07 -31.14
C LYS A 1013 20.92 -6.73 -29.90
N ASN A 1014 20.29 -7.81 -29.41
CA ASN A 1014 20.73 -8.52 -28.20
C ASN A 1014 21.74 -9.65 -28.47
N GLU A 1015 22.04 -9.98 -29.73
CA GLU A 1015 22.90 -11.12 -30.12
C GLU A 1015 24.14 -10.67 -30.92
N MET A 1016 24.44 -9.36 -30.92
CA MET A 1016 25.59 -8.80 -31.62
C MET A 1016 26.90 -9.40 -31.09
N GLY A 1017 27.77 -9.84 -31.99
CA GLY A 1017 29.07 -10.44 -31.67
C GLY A 1017 29.06 -11.96 -31.47
N ARG A 1018 27.89 -12.63 -31.47
CA ARG A 1018 27.81 -14.10 -31.41
C ARG A 1018 27.78 -14.72 -32.82
N HIS A 1019 28.47 -15.85 -32.98
CA HIS A 1019 28.29 -16.69 -34.17
C HIS A 1019 26.92 -17.36 -34.10
N LYS A 1020 26.10 -17.17 -35.13
CA LYS A 1020 24.81 -17.87 -35.27
C LYS A 1020 24.99 -19.07 -36.18
N TYR A 1021 24.88 -20.26 -35.61
CA TYR A 1021 24.76 -21.50 -36.36
C TYR A 1021 23.29 -21.78 -36.68
N SER A 1022 23.02 -22.25 -37.89
CA SER A 1022 21.68 -22.66 -38.33
C SER A 1022 21.76 -23.95 -39.11
N ILE A 1023 21.00 -24.94 -38.68
CA ILE A 1023 20.82 -26.20 -39.40
C ILE A 1023 19.53 -26.03 -40.18
N VAL A 1024 19.59 -26.11 -41.51
CA VAL A 1024 18.43 -25.96 -42.38
C VAL A 1024 18.27 -27.18 -43.28
N TYR A 1025 17.12 -27.83 -43.21
CA TYR A 1025 16.77 -28.90 -44.13
C TYR A 1025 15.84 -28.36 -45.22
N LEU A 1026 16.34 -28.29 -46.45
CA LEU A 1026 15.64 -27.73 -47.61
C LEU A 1026 15.01 -28.85 -48.43
N LEU A 1027 13.76 -29.21 -48.13
CA LEU A 1027 13.00 -30.18 -48.92
C LEU A 1027 12.65 -29.57 -50.27
N ARG A 1028 13.04 -30.25 -51.36
CA ARG A 1028 12.75 -29.83 -52.73
C ARG A 1028 11.98 -30.93 -53.49
N PRO A 1029 11.13 -30.55 -54.45
CA PRO A 1029 10.45 -31.52 -55.30
C PRO A 1029 11.45 -32.28 -56.17
N GLU A 1030 11.00 -33.40 -56.73
CA GLU A 1030 11.76 -34.18 -57.70
C GLU A 1030 12.20 -33.35 -58.91
N MET A 1031 13.35 -33.69 -59.49
CA MET A 1031 13.95 -32.90 -60.57
C MET A 1031 13.04 -32.72 -61.78
N ASP A 1032 12.23 -33.74 -62.10
CA ASP A 1032 11.28 -33.78 -63.21
C ASP A 1032 9.84 -33.44 -62.82
N ALA A 1033 9.57 -33.11 -61.55
CA ALA A 1033 8.24 -32.71 -61.11
C ALA A 1033 7.84 -31.37 -61.73
N GLU A 1034 6.65 -31.33 -62.33
CA GLU A 1034 6.13 -30.13 -63.02
C GLU A 1034 5.13 -29.36 -62.14
N PHE A 1035 5.31 -28.04 -62.08
CA PHE A 1035 4.38 -27.11 -61.42
C PHE A 1035 4.34 -25.78 -62.17
N VAL A 1036 3.28 -25.00 -61.94
CA VAL A 1036 3.02 -23.75 -62.67
C VAL A 1036 3.17 -22.57 -61.72
N ASP A 1037 3.96 -21.56 -62.11
CA ASP A 1037 4.10 -20.33 -61.33
C ASP A 1037 2.88 -19.38 -61.48
N ALA A 1038 2.95 -18.20 -60.85
CA ALA A 1038 1.85 -17.23 -60.88
C ALA A 1038 1.64 -16.61 -62.28
N GLU A 1039 2.66 -16.61 -63.12
CA GLU A 1039 2.68 -16.09 -64.48
C GLU A 1039 2.23 -17.13 -65.52
N GLY A 1040 1.98 -18.38 -65.10
CA GLY A 1040 1.55 -19.47 -65.97
C GLY A 1040 2.69 -20.24 -66.65
N ILE A 1041 3.93 -20.04 -66.20
CA ILE A 1041 5.11 -20.76 -66.71
C ILE A 1041 5.18 -22.13 -66.05
N VAL A 1042 5.33 -23.17 -66.86
CA VAL A 1042 5.56 -24.54 -66.39
C VAL A 1042 7.04 -24.71 -66.05
N TRP A 1043 7.33 -25.09 -64.81
CA TRP A 1043 8.67 -25.35 -64.32
C TRP A 1043 8.84 -26.83 -63.98
N LYS A 1044 10.01 -27.38 -64.31
CA LYS A 1044 10.51 -28.60 -63.68
C LYS A 1044 11.25 -28.27 -62.40
N GLY A 1045 11.20 -29.16 -61.41
CA GLY A 1045 11.81 -28.95 -60.10
C GLY A 1045 13.29 -28.54 -60.14
N LEU A 1046 14.09 -29.17 -61.02
CA LEU A 1046 15.50 -28.81 -61.20
C LEU A 1046 15.68 -27.43 -61.86
N ASP A 1047 14.91 -27.16 -62.92
CA ASP A 1047 14.99 -25.91 -63.68
C ASP A 1047 14.63 -24.71 -62.79
N TRP A 1048 13.58 -24.84 -61.97
CA TRP A 1048 13.19 -23.82 -60.98
C TRP A 1048 14.29 -23.60 -59.93
N THR A 1049 14.83 -24.70 -59.37
CA THR A 1049 15.89 -24.64 -58.37
C THR A 1049 17.12 -23.90 -58.90
N ASN A 1050 17.56 -24.25 -60.12
CA ASN A 1050 18.70 -23.61 -60.78
C ASN A 1050 18.40 -22.15 -61.14
N LYS A 1051 17.19 -21.85 -61.62
CA LYS A 1051 16.75 -20.47 -61.88
C LYS A 1051 16.84 -19.61 -60.63
N LYS A 1052 16.33 -20.08 -59.49
CA LYS A 1052 16.37 -19.33 -58.22
C LYS A 1052 17.82 -19.13 -57.74
N HIS A 1053 18.66 -20.17 -57.78
CA HIS A 1053 20.06 -20.05 -57.39
C HIS A 1053 20.88 -19.12 -58.29
N ALA A 1054 20.61 -19.11 -59.60
CA ALA A 1054 21.24 -18.18 -60.52
C ALA A 1054 20.97 -16.72 -60.13
N VAL A 1055 19.75 -16.41 -59.64
CA VAL A 1055 19.41 -15.08 -59.15
C VAL A 1055 20.21 -14.71 -57.90
N PHE A 1056 20.45 -15.64 -56.97
CA PHE A 1056 21.32 -15.37 -55.80
C PHE A 1056 22.78 -15.06 -56.16
N ARG A 1057 23.25 -15.52 -57.32
CA ARG A 1057 24.61 -15.23 -57.85
C ARG A 1057 24.67 -14.00 -58.75
N ALA A 1058 23.52 -13.49 -59.17
CA ALA A 1058 23.43 -12.36 -60.08
C ALA A 1058 23.89 -11.04 -59.43
N SER A 1059 24.16 -10.04 -60.27
CA SER A 1059 24.51 -8.69 -59.79
C SER A 1059 23.38 -8.06 -58.96
N ALA A 1060 23.70 -7.06 -58.13
CA ALA A 1060 22.68 -6.36 -57.34
C ALA A 1060 21.59 -5.72 -58.24
N GLU A 1061 21.98 -5.20 -59.41
CA GLU A 1061 21.04 -4.66 -60.40
C GLU A 1061 20.10 -5.73 -60.98
N GLU A 1062 20.58 -6.96 -61.19
CA GLU A 1062 19.75 -8.07 -61.67
C GLU A 1062 18.85 -8.63 -60.57
N GLN A 1063 19.33 -8.67 -59.33
CA GLN A 1063 18.50 -9.03 -58.16
C GLN A 1063 17.38 -8.01 -57.92
N ALA A 1064 17.68 -6.72 -58.08
CA ALA A 1064 16.69 -5.63 -57.96
C ALA A 1064 15.59 -5.68 -59.02
N LYS A 1065 15.88 -6.25 -60.20
CA LYS A 1065 14.90 -6.49 -61.27
C LYS A 1065 14.04 -7.74 -61.06
N GLY A 1066 14.35 -8.56 -60.05
CA GLY A 1066 13.89 -9.95 -59.99
C GLY A 1066 12.68 -10.18 -59.08
N THR A 1067 11.48 -10.26 -59.67
CA THR A 1067 10.32 -10.97 -59.08
C THR A 1067 10.69 -12.37 -58.60
N TYR A 1068 11.62 -13.03 -59.28
CA TYR A 1068 12.05 -14.38 -58.90
C TYR A 1068 12.78 -14.44 -57.56
N LEU A 1069 13.43 -13.39 -57.07
CA LEU A 1069 14.10 -13.44 -55.76
C LEU A 1069 13.09 -13.29 -54.62
N THR A 1070 12.16 -12.35 -54.77
CA THR A 1070 11.33 -11.83 -53.69
C THR A 1070 9.84 -12.08 -53.88
N GLY A 1071 9.42 -12.59 -55.03
CA GLY A 1071 8.02 -12.70 -55.43
C GLY A 1071 7.32 -11.36 -55.68
N ARG A 1072 8.07 -10.23 -55.71
CA ARG A 1072 7.52 -8.88 -55.79
C ARG A 1072 8.32 -8.02 -56.79
N ASP A 1073 7.65 -7.47 -57.80
CA ASP A 1073 8.25 -6.56 -58.79
C ASP A 1073 8.84 -5.31 -58.09
N GLY A 1074 10.11 -5.03 -58.36
CA GLY A 1074 10.82 -3.84 -57.84
C GLY A 1074 11.16 -3.86 -56.34
N TYR A 1075 10.93 -4.97 -55.63
CA TYR A 1075 11.28 -5.08 -54.21
C TYR A 1075 12.71 -5.57 -54.04
N VAL A 1076 13.62 -4.67 -53.63
CA VAL A 1076 15.04 -4.99 -53.40
C VAL A 1076 15.30 -5.45 -51.96
N GLY A 1077 14.35 -5.22 -51.03
CA GLY A 1077 14.34 -5.79 -49.68
C GLY A 1077 15.55 -5.41 -48.81
N HIS A 1078 16.22 -4.29 -49.12
CA HIS A 1078 17.37 -3.82 -48.35
C HIS A 1078 16.97 -3.43 -46.92
N TRP A 1079 17.87 -3.73 -45.98
CA TRP A 1079 17.81 -3.31 -44.59
C TRP A 1079 18.48 -1.94 -44.46
N ASP A 1080 17.71 -0.94 -44.03
CA ASP A 1080 18.19 0.39 -43.67
C ASP A 1080 18.17 0.50 -42.13
N PRO A 1081 19.33 0.42 -41.45
CA PRO A 1081 19.40 0.43 -40.00
C PRO A 1081 18.86 1.70 -39.34
N GLU A 1082 18.87 2.84 -40.05
CA GLU A 1082 18.36 4.11 -39.54
C GLU A 1082 16.85 4.22 -39.72
N LYS A 1083 16.32 3.91 -40.91
CA LYS A 1083 14.86 3.94 -41.17
C LYS A 1083 14.09 2.81 -40.48
N ASP A 1084 14.67 1.61 -40.42
CA ASP A 1084 14.02 0.46 -39.75
C ASP A 1084 14.13 0.55 -38.21
N ALA A 1085 15.00 1.41 -37.67
CA ALA A 1085 15.00 1.76 -36.25
C ALA A 1085 13.93 2.80 -35.90
N GLU A 1086 13.65 3.76 -36.80
CA GLU A 1086 12.57 4.75 -36.62
C GLU A 1086 11.18 4.14 -36.79
N SER A 1087 10.96 3.18 -37.69
CA SER A 1087 9.67 2.51 -37.89
C SER A 1087 9.22 1.65 -36.70
N GLN A 1088 10.15 1.27 -35.80
CA GLN A 1088 9.86 0.64 -34.51
C GLN A 1088 9.34 1.65 -33.45
N THR A 1089 9.34 2.95 -33.78
CA THR A 1089 8.96 4.05 -32.89
C THR A 1089 7.92 4.95 -33.56
N ILE A 1090 6.63 4.64 -33.37
CA ILE A 1090 5.44 5.51 -33.60
C ILE A 1090 5.04 5.59 -35.10
N THR A 1091 3.83 5.19 -35.52
CA THR A 1091 2.61 6.02 -35.46
C THR A 1091 1.37 5.17 -35.81
N VAL A 1092 0.41 5.01 -34.89
CA VAL A 1092 -0.96 4.61 -35.26
C VAL A 1092 -1.69 5.89 -35.69
N ARG A 1093 -2.08 5.96 -36.96
CA ARG A 1093 -3.11 6.87 -37.43
C ARG A 1093 -4.45 6.15 -37.44
#